data_AF-A0A661S6T3-F1
#
_entry.id   AF-A0A661S6T3-F1
#
_cell.length_a   1.000
_cell.length_b   1.000
_cell.length_c   1.000
_cell.angle_alpha   90.00
_cell.angle_beta   90.00
_cell.angle_gamma   90.00
#
_symmetry.space_group_name_H-M   'P 1'
#
loop_
_entity.id
_entity.type
_entity.pdbx_description
1 polymer ?
#
loop_
_entity_poly.entity_id
_entity_poly.type
_entity_poly.pdbx_seq_one_letter_code
_entity_poly.pdbx_strand_id
1 'polypeptide(L)'
;MAAPGGLANPAAPFTVRICQSEPGVIIKKGRDCIVKKLLQLGDKYRWNLEGIEFAIEERVGKPSCFIGRVEELEYLYQWAGNIQNGISRSIAFLGRRKIGKSLILERLYNILYNEQKGLIPFYYEFTEGERSARDFYRDFTTRFYMQVIGYYTGDIRWIRRAADKKIRPVFEAILQEVDPLEFRHKAHILYELEDCRRMLQTDSPPYEYVISAVAAPHGFATHIGVEERVVQLLDEFQYLNMCINSGAEKKPCKAYMSVAESRVAPLLITGSLMGVVSEELMLYLPHRFSEIAVPKMNAAEAVEMTMNYGTLYGHQMLPEIAEYIVHITNGIPGRIVEILSPKIGKPRSTSINDVDQMLEFEVGTHGSIKNDWDEYLVSAMNAVNDVNMRKITYFLCKNEGTSYYPGELKKAMSLDIDDRQLRRELELLYKYDIISLDSGRYGGVFDRTLKKVLMKNYGEILNLPAGEFDAYFRNDNMLDYLKERVRLLELGRAEARELKKKLDKLQGEHNNLKGHYYEREMLLTLIRCIIDDKGGLVSGIHVTAFTPKLNCHLETGEEIDIVLEGEQAVVMAECKNYSTENLDKITTKMADDFADKARRLHTCFPNKELRLGFFSRHGFEKKVEQYLTKCGIAFKI
;
A
#
# COMPACT_ATOMS: atom_id res chain seq x y z
N MET A 1 56.24 52.79 59.36
CA MET A 1 54.89 53.35 59.06
C MET A 1 54.59 53.08 57.59
N ALA A 2 53.45 52.41 57.34
CA ALA A 2 52.64 52.28 56.11
C ALA A 2 53.27 51.95 54.74
N ALA A 3 53.10 50.68 54.33
CA ALA A 3 52.42 50.11 53.14
C ALA A 3 51.70 51.05 52.12
N PRO A 4 51.07 50.53 51.02
CA PRO A 4 51.33 49.38 50.10
C PRO A 4 51.25 49.85 48.61
N GLY A 5 51.39 49.10 47.50
CA GLY A 5 51.00 47.74 47.02
C GLY A 5 50.51 47.90 45.56
N GLY A 6 50.50 46.93 44.63
CA GLY A 6 50.93 45.54 44.60
C GLY A 6 50.67 44.92 43.20
N LEU A 7 51.51 43.92 42.88
CA LEU A 7 51.27 42.64 42.17
C LEU A 7 50.82 42.68 40.68
N ALA A 8 51.64 42.32 39.68
CA ALA A 8 52.52 41.15 39.41
C ALA A 8 51.80 39.95 38.76
N ASN A 9 52.08 39.81 37.46
CA ASN A 9 51.98 38.63 36.60
C ASN A 9 53.33 37.88 36.69
N PRO A 10 53.43 36.55 36.43
CA PRO A 10 54.53 36.16 35.53
C PRO A 10 54.31 34.90 34.67
N ALA A 11 54.76 35.05 33.42
CA ALA A 11 55.78 34.27 32.72
C ALA A 11 55.59 32.77 32.36
N ALA A 12 55.66 32.53 31.04
CA ALA A 12 56.09 31.29 30.39
C ALA A 12 57.59 31.00 30.62
N PRO A 13 58.13 29.79 30.31
CA PRO A 13 58.60 29.49 28.94
C PRO A 13 58.60 27.99 28.49
N PHE A 14 58.92 27.79 27.19
CA PHE A 14 59.20 26.55 26.42
C PHE A 14 60.29 25.65 27.08
N THR A 15 60.46 24.32 26.86
CA THR A 15 60.82 23.62 25.59
C THR A 15 60.95 22.06 25.80
N VAL A 16 60.33 21.25 24.91
CA VAL A 16 60.74 19.97 24.21
C VAL A 16 61.22 18.65 24.91
N ARG A 17 60.48 17.56 24.57
CA ARG A 17 60.76 16.09 24.40
C ARG A 17 61.21 15.18 25.57
N ILE A 18 60.54 14.01 25.71
CA ILE A 18 61.00 12.62 25.45
C ILE A 18 59.95 11.60 25.98
N CYS A 19 59.77 10.47 25.28
CA CYS A 19 58.88 9.34 25.55
C CYS A 19 59.18 8.54 26.84
N GLN A 20 58.15 7.97 27.50
CA GLN A 20 58.06 6.54 27.93
C GLN A 20 56.83 6.22 28.84
N SER A 21 56.04 5.23 28.39
CA SER A 21 55.26 4.15 29.06
C SER A 21 54.65 4.21 30.49
N GLU A 22 53.34 3.86 30.52
CA GLU A 22 52.55 3.07 31.51
C GLU A 22 52.03 3.70 32.84
N PRO A 23 50.99 3.12 33.50
CA PRO A 23 49.58 3.03 33.08
C PRO A 23 48.64 3.67 34.13
N GLY A 24 47.80 4.63 33.73
CA GLY A 24 46.92 5.35 34.64
C GLY A 24 45.46 4.88 34.58
N VAL A 25 45.02 4.23 35.66
CA VAL A 25 43.64 3.94 36.08
C VAL A 25 42.60 4.88 35.46
N ILE A 26 41.74 4.36 34.58
CA ILE A 26 40.54 5.05 34.12
C ILE A 26 39.46 4.87 35.20
N ILE A 27 39.34 5.86 36.08
CA ILE A 27 38.15 6.02 36.92
C ILE A 27 36.99 6.40 35.98
N LYS A 28 36.13 5.43 35.66
CA LYS A 28 34.84 5.71 35.00
C LYS A 28 34.00 6.55 35.97
N LYS A 29 33.86 7.85 35.67
CA LYS A 29 32.86 8.72 36.30
C LYS A 29 31.47 8.13 36.08
N GLY A 30 30.76 7.86 37.18
CA GLY A 30 29.33 7.61 37.17
C GLY A 30 28.61 8.79 36.51
N ARG A 31 27.83 8.50 35.48
CA ARG A 31 26.89 9.44 34.87
C ARG A 31 25.64 9.47 35.75
N ASP A 32 25.62 10.36 36.73
CA ASP A 32 24.36 10.98 37.17
C ASP A 32 23.94 11.95 36.07
N CYS A 33 23.38 11.42 34.99
CA CYS A 33 22.80 12.20 33.91
C CYS A 33 21.30 12.31 34.14
N ILE A 34 20.78 13.54 34.26
CA ILE A 34 19.38 13.86 33.97
C ILE A 34 19.07 13.24 32.60
N VAL A 35 18.30 12.15 32.57
CA VAL A 35 18.08 11.39 31.33
C VAL A 35 17.17 12.20 30.40
N LYS A 36 17.79 12.87 29.41
CA LYS A 36 17.11 13.72 28.41
C LYS A 36 16.14 12.87 27.59
N LYS A 37 14.89 13.32 27.45
CA LYS A 37 13.95 12.80 26.44
C LYS A 37 14.52 13.12 25.05
N LEU A 38 14.86 12.09 24.26
CA LEU A 38 15.44 12.22 22.92
C LEU A 38 14.38 12.33 21.83
N LEU A 39 13.16 11.83 22.07
CA LEU A 39 12.03 12.10 21.17
C LEU A 39 11.64 13.58 21.26
N GLN A 40 12.14 14.38 20.33
CA GLN A 40 11.85 15.81 20.24
C GLN A 40 11.53 16.20 18.80
N LEU A 41 10.42 16.90 18.61
CA LEU A 41 10.03 17.45 17.32
C LEU A 41 10.72 18.80 17.11
N GLY A 42 11.37 18.96 15.96
CA GLY A 42 11.88 20.23 15.46
C GLY A 42 10.93 20.86 14.45
N ASP A 43 11.47 21.75 13.61
CA ASP A 43 10.66 22.48 12.63
C ASP A 43 10.18 21.57 11.48
N LYS A 44 9.01 21.91 10.92
CA LYS A 44 8.45 21.25 9.73
C LYS A 44 8.37 19.73 9.84
N TYR A 45 7.91 19.26 10.99
CA TYR A 45 7.73 17.84 11.30
C TYR A 45 9.03 17.00 11.23
N ARG A 46 10.20 17.64 11.36
CA ARG A 46 11.49 16.95 11.44
C ARG A 46 11.79 16.54 12.87
N TRP A 47 12.33 15.36 13.06
CA TRP A 47 12.78 14.91 14.37
C TRP A 47 14.18 15.43 14.70
N ASN A 48 14.38 15.90 15.93
CA ASN A 48 15.71 16.20 16.43
C ASN A 48 16.51 14.91 16.58
N LEU A 49 17.71 14.87 16.02
CA LEU A 49 18.59 13.71 16.03
C LEU A 49 19.76 13.86 17.02
N GLU A 50 19.84 14.99 17.71
CA GLU A 50 20.91 15.26 18.67
C GLU A 50 20.91 14.23 19.80
N GLY A 51 22.03 13.51 19.95
CA GLY A 51 22.20 12.49 20.98
C GLY A 51 21.69 11.10 20.60
N ILE A 52 21.27 10.88 19.34
CA ILE A 52 20.88 9.56 18.83
C ILE A 52 22.03 8.94 18.04
N GLU A 53 22.60 7.86 18.57
CA GLU A 53 23.44 6.92 17.82
C GLU A 53 22.56 5.85 17.15
N PHE A 54 22.66 5.71 15.83
CA PHE A 54 21.84 4.75 15.07
C PHE A 54 22.43 3.35 15.17
N ALA A 55 21.94 2.62 16.17
CA ALA A 55 22.34 1.24 16.48
C ALA A 55 21.84 0.25 15.41
N ILE A 56 20.61 0.44 14.93
CA ILE A 56 20.16 -0.16 13.67
C ILE A 56 20.12 0.91 12.58
N GLU A 57 20.53 0.52 11.37
CA GLU A 57 20.40 1.36 10.19
C GLU A 57 18.93 1.43 9.77
N GLU A 58 18.43 2.65 9.59
CA GLU A 58 17.05 2.87 9.17
C GLU A 58 16.93 2.74 7.64
N ARG A 59 15.89 2.06 7.16
CA ARG A 59 15.66 1.88 5.70
C ARG A 59 15.37 3.19 4.97
N VAL A 60 15.06 4.25 5.72
CA VAL A 60 14.90 5.60 5.18
C VAL A 60 16.22 6.16 4.59
N GLY A 61 17.34 5.50 4.88
CA GLY A 61 18.68 5.92 4.48
C GLY A 61 19.20 6.97 5.45
N LYS A 62 19.37 8.22 5.00
CA LYS A 62 19.79 9.30 5.88
C LYS A 62 18.70 9.56 6.92
N PRO A 63 18.98 9.49 8.24
CA PRO A 63 17.93 9.61 9.27
C PRO A 63 17.16 10.92 9.25
N SER A 64 17.73 12.00 8.69
CA SER A 64 17.06 13.29 8.50
C SER A 64 15.93 13.25 7.46
N CYS A 65 15.81 12.17 6.68
CA CYS A 65 14.74 11.97 5.71
C CYS A 65 13.47 11.39 6.34
N PHE A 66 13.52 10.91 7.59
CA PHE A 66 12.34 10.51 8.34
C PHE A 66 11.62 11.78 8.86
N ILE A 67 10.52 12.14 8.20
CA ILE A 67 9.70 13.33 8.47
C ILE A 67 8.28 12.88 8.82
N GLY A 68 7.63 13.58 9.74
CA GLY A 68 6.25 13.28 10.16
C GLY A 68 6.14 12.03 11.02
N ARG A 69 4.96 11.41 10.99
CA ARG A 69 4.54 10.32 11.89
C ARG A 69 4.60 10.74 13.36
N VAL A 70 4.21 11.99 13.63
CA VAL A 70 4.32 12.60 14.95
C VAL A 70 3.44 11.87 15.95
N GLU A 71 2.15 11.75 15.64
CA GLU A 71 1.18 11.11 16.53
C GLU A 71 1.51 9.63 16.76
N GLU A 72 1.87 8.89 15.70
CA GLU A 72 2.15 7.46 15.81
C GLU A 72 3.43 7.17 16.62
N LEU A 73 4.50 7.93 16.39
CA LEU A 73 5.75 7.74 17.13
C LEU A 73 5.63 8.22 18.58
N GLU A 74 4.91 9.31 18.84
CA GLU A 74 4.62 9.77 20.20
C GLU A 74 3.80 8.75 20.97
N TYR A 75 2.76 8.19 20.35
CA TYR A 75 1.94 7.13 20.94
C TYR A 75 2.79 5.91 21.32
N LEU A 76 3.61 5.40 20.38
CA LEU A 76 4.44 4.23 20.64
C LEU A 76 5.55 4.50 21.66
N TYR A 77 6.09 5.72 21.69
CA TYR A 77 7.05 6.13 22.72
C TYR A 77 6.43 6.15 24.12
N GLN A 78 5.21 6.68 24.26
CA GLN A 78 4.46 6.64 25.52
C GLN A 78 4.13 5.20 25.93
N TRP A 79 3.68 4.37 24.97
CA TRP A 79 3.46 2.95 25.19
C TRP A 79 4.73 2.25 25.68
N ALA A 80 5.89 2.50 25.07
CA ALA A 80 7.16 1.92 25.48
C ALA A 80 7.57 2.36 26.90
N GLY A 81 7.43 3.64 27.22
CA GLY A 81 7.71 4.16 28.57
C GLY A 81 6.86 3.51 29.66
N ASN A 82 5.60 3.22 29.36
CA ASN A 82 4.66 2.56 30.29
C ASN A 82 4.98 1.08 30.57
N ILE A 83 5.90 0.45 29.81
CA ILE A 83 6.36 -0.92 30.04
C ILE A 83 7.12 -1.02 31.37
N GLN A 84 7.89 0.00 31.74
CA GLN A 84 8.64 0.02 33.00
C GLN A 84 7.72 -0.14 34.22
N ASN A 85 6.53 0.46 34.14
CA ASN A 85 5.51 0.41 35.18
C ASN A 85 4.61 -0.83 35.10
N GLY A 86 4.87 -1.75 34.14
CA GLY A 86 4.06 -2.96 33.93
C GLY A 86 2.65 -2.70 33.37
N ILE A 87 2.38 -1.49 32.86
CA ILE A 87 1.04 -1.06 32.45
C ILE A 87 0.74 -1.47 31.00
N SER A 88 1.75 -1.41 30.13
CA SER A 88 1.60 -1.69 28.70
C SER A 88 1.28 -3.14 28.40
N ARG A 89 0.39 -3.34 27.43
CA ARG A 89 0.05 -4.63 26.83
C ARG A 89 0.62 -4.73 25.43
N SER A 90 0.64 -5.93 24.87
CA SER A 90 1.05 -6.15 23.49
C SER A 90 0.12 -5.46 22.49
N ILE A 91 0.71 -4.89 21.44
CA ILE A 91 0.04 -4.11 20.39
C ILE A 91 0.30 -4.76 19.04
N ALA A 92 -0.76 -4.86 18.23
CA ALA A 92 -0.66 -5.15 16.81
C ALA A 92 -0.82 -3.85 16.02
N PHE A 93 0.28 -3.36 15.45
CA PHE A 93 0.35 -2.12 14.69
C PHE A 93 0.20 -2.43 13.20
N LEU A 94 -1.04 -2.47 12.75
CA LEU A 94 -1.44 -3.03 11.46
C LEU A 94 -1.71 -1.92 10.45
N GLY A 95 -1.11 -2.03 9.27
CA GLY A 95 -1.23 -1.02 8.23
C GLY A 95 -0.82 -1.61 6.90
N ARG A 96 -1.29 -1.02 5.79
CA ARG A 96 -0.94 -1.50 4.44
C ARG A 96 0.59 -1.42 4.19
N ARG A 97 1.08 -2.12 3.17
CA ARG A 97 2.48 -1.93 2.72
C ARG A 97 2.75 -0.46 2.40
N LYS A 98 4.03 -0.08 2.51
CA LYS A 98 4.53 1.25 2.16
C LYS A 98 3.99 2.40 3.05
N ILE A 99 3.20 2.09 4.08
CA ILE A 99 2.71 3.09 5.04
C ILE A 99 3.80 3.58 6.00
N GLY A 100 4.92 2.85 6.16
CA GLY A 100 6.07 3.27 6.96
C GLY A 100 6.18 2.63 8.36
N LYS A 101 5.51 1.50 8.62
CA LYS A 101 5.54 0.78 9.91
C LYS A 101 6.96 0.44 10.36
N SER A 102 7.73 -0.23 9.52
CA SER A 102 9.11 -0.64 9.83
C SER A 102 9.98 0.57 10.18
N LEU A 103 9.84 1.69 9.47
CA LEU A 103 10.61 2.90 9.75
C LEU A 103 10.27 3.50 11.12
N ILE A 104 9.00 3.47 11.53
CA ILE A 104 8.56 3.91 12.86
C ILE A 104 9.18 3.00 13.94
N LEU A 105 9.14 1.68 13.74
CA LEU A 105 9.77 0.71 14.65
C LEU A 105 11.29 0.93 14.74
N GLU A 106 11.95 1.14 13.61
CA GLU A 106 13.40 1.35 13.54
C GLU A 106 13.79 2.64 14.29
N ARG A 107 13.04 3.72 14.08
CA ARG A 107 13.22 4.99 14.80
C ARG A 107 12.99 4.83 16.30
N LEU A 108 11.92 4.14 16.70
CA LEU A 108 11.62 3.87 18.10
C LEU A 108 12.74 3.06 18.76
N TYR A 109 13.25 2.01 18.09
CA TYR A 109 14.38 1.23 18.56
C TYR A 109 15.58 2.11 18.88
N ASN A 110 15.99 2.96 17.92
CA ASN A 110 17.15 3.83 18.06
C ASN A 110 16.96 4.82 19.22
N ILE A 111 15.76 5.38 19.40
CA ILE A 111 15.47 6.25 20.54
C ILE A 111 15.61 5.48 21.87
N LEU A 112 14.97 4.32 22.00
CA LEU A 112 15.00 3.52 23.22
C LEU A 112 16.42 3.04 23.57
N TYR A 113 17.20 2.63 22.56
CA TYR A 113 18.58 2.21 22.71
C TYR A 113 19.46 3.30 23.32
N ASN A 114 19.31 4.55 22.85
CA ASN A 114 20.14 5.66 23.33
C ASN A 114 19.69 6.20 24.69
N GLU A 115 18.38 6.16 24.99
CA GLU A 115 17.87 6.63 26.27
C GLU A 115 18.22 5.69 27.44
N GLN A 116 18.38 4.38 27.18
CA GLN A 116 18.75 3.36 28.17
C GLN A 116 17.98 3.47 29.50
N LYS A 117 16.69 3.77 29.46
CA LYS A 117 15.87 3.97 30.67
C LYS A 117 15.53 2.67 31.41
N GLY A 118 16.25 1.58 31.20
CA GLY A 118 15.85 0.24 31.65
C GLY A 118 14.87 -0.45 30.70
N LEU A 119 14.84 -0.01 29.44
CA LEU A 119 14.11 -0.65 28.35
C LEU A 119 15.12 -1.17 27.33
N ILE A 120 15.18 -2.47 27.16
CA ILE A 120 16.01 -3.14 26.15
C ILE A 120 15.15 -3.30 24.90
N PRO A 121 15.39 -2.52 23.83
CA PRO A 121 14.68 -2.73 22.59
C PRO A 121 15.23 -4.00 21.90
N PHE A 122 14.34 -4.84 21.42
CA PHE A 122 14.67 -6.02 20.63
C PHE A 122 13.92 -5.95 19.30
N TYR A 123 14.66 -5.77 18.20
CA TYR A 123 14.10 -5.74 16.86
C TYR A 123 14.32 -7.07 16.14
N TYR A 124 13.26 -7.68 15.63
CA TYR A 124 13.34 -8.87 14.79
C TYR A 124 12.33 -8.77 13.65
N GLU A 125 12.78 -9.04 12.43
CA GLU A 125 11.91 -9.03 11.27
C GLU A 125 11.80 -10.44 10.70
N PHE A 126 10.57 -10.93 10.61
CA PHE A 126 10.32 -12.18 9.92
C PHE A 126 10.52 -11.98 8.42
N THR A 127 11.17 -12.95 7.77
CA THR A 127 11.40 -12.90 6.33
C THR A 127 10.60 -13.95 5.60
N GLU A 128 10.38 -13.70 4.32
CA GLU A 128 9.94 -14.71 3.38
C GLU A 128 10.95 -15.87 3.27
N GLY A 129 10.46 -17.01 2.80
CA GLY A 129 11.22 -18.24 2.59
C GLY A 129 11.02 -19.25 3.72
N GLU A 130 10.77 -20.51 3.36
CA GLU A 130 10.56 -21.58 4.33
C GLU A 130 11.78 -21.77 5.23
N ARG A 131 11.55 -21.86 6.54
CA ARG A 131 12.57 -22.11 7.57
C ARG A 131 12.11 -23.22 8.51
N SER A 132 13.04 -24.10 8.89
CA SER A 132 12.77 -25.08 9.94
C SER A 132 12.60 -24.38 11.30
N ALA A 133 11.81 -24.96 12.21
CA ALA A 133 11.69 -24.43 13.57
C ALA A 133 13.05 -24.37 14.31
N ARG A 134 13.98 -25.29 14.03
CA ARG A 134 15.32 -25.30 14.59
C ARG A 134 16.17 -24.12 14.09
N ASP A 135 16.06 -23.80 12.80
CA ASP A 135 16.73 -22.62 12.22
C ASP A 135 16.13 -21.32 12.75
N PHE A 136 14.80 -21.26 12.89
CA PHE A 136 14.12 -20.13 13.50
C PHE A 136 14.58 -19.92 14.95
N TYR A 137 14.60 -20.99 15.75
CA TYR A 137 15.06 -20.93 17.13
C TYR A 137 16.49 -20.39 17.25
N ARG A 138 17.43 -20.94 16.48
CA ARG A 138 18.81 -20.45 16.45
C ARG A 138 18.86 -18.97 16.06
N ASP A 139 18.23 -18.59 14.97
CA ASP A 139 18.28 -17.23 14.41
C ASP A 139 17.65 -16.20 15.36
N PHE A 140 16.48 -16.51 15.92
CA PHE A 140 15.76 -15.60 16.82
C PHE A 140 16.51 -15.39 18.15
N THR A 141 16.91 -16.47 18.81
CA THR A 141 17.57 -16.39 20.13
C THR A 141 18.96 -15.77 20.06
N THR A 142 19.77 -16.11 19.05
CA THR A 142 21.08 -15.49 18.86
C THR A 142 20.96 -13.99 18.57
N ARG A 143 20.04 -13.57 17.70
CA ARG A 143 19.81 -12.13 17.43
C ARG A 143 19.30 -11.39 18.67
N PHE A 144 18.42 -12.02 19.46
CA PHE A 144 17.97 -11.46 20.73
C PHE A 144 19.15 -11.21 21.67
N TYR A 145 19.95 -12.23 21.98
CA TYR A 145 21.06 -12.08 22.92
C TYR A 145 22.15 -11.15 22.39
N MET A 146 22.44 -11.13 21.08
CA MET A 146 23.35 -10.14 20.51
C MET A 146 22.87 -8.71 20.75
N GLN A 147 21.57 -8.42 20.62
CA GLN A 147 21.04 -7.08 20.92
C GLN A 147 21.09 -6.76 22.42
N VAL A 148 20.85 -7.74 23.29
CA VAL A 148 21.01 -7.59 24.74
C VAL A 148 22.48 -7.27 25.10
N ILE A 149 23.43 -7.98 24.49
CA ILE A 149 24.87 -7.72 24.67
C ILE A 149 25.21 -6.31 24.17
N GLY A 150 24.74 -5.91 22.99
CA GLY A 150 24.94 -4.57 22.44
C GLY A 150 24.35 -3.45 23.30
N TYR A 151 23.22 -3.72 23.97
CA TYR A 151 22.62 -2.80 24.95
C TYR A 151 23.53 -2.60 26.17
N TYR A 152 23.96 -3.68 26.83
CA TYR A 152 24.77 -3.56 28.05
C TYR A 152 26.20 -3.09 27.82
N THR A 153 26.78 -3.41 26.67
CA THR A 153 28.14 -3.00 26.31
C THR A 153 28.19 -1.59 25.70
N GLY A 154 27.06 -1.10 25.17
CA GLY A 154 27.02 0.12 24.36
C GLY A 154 27.70 -0.05 22.99
N ASP A 155 27.94 -1.28 22.54
CA ASP A 155 28.60 -1.57 21.27
C ASP A 155 27.58 -1.92 20.18
N ILE A 156 27.32 -0.94 19.32
CA ILE A 156 26.36 -1.06 18.21
C ILE A 156 26.74 -2.14 17.18
N ARG A 157 28.00 -2.63 17.16
CA ARG A 157 28.40 -3.68 16.20
C ARG A 157 27.65 -4.99 16.44
N TRP A 158 27.33 -5.30 17.70
CA TRP A 158 26.48 -6.43 18.05
C TRP A 158 25.08 -6.29 17.47
N ILE A 159 24.50 -5.10 17.59
CA ILE A 159 23.16 -4.79 17.11
C ILE A 159 23.11 -4.81 15.58
N ARG A 160 24.08 -4.19 14.90
CA ARG A 160 24.17 -4.19 13.44
C ARG A 160 24.30 -5.61 12.88
N ARG A 161 25.15 -6.46 13.48
CA ARG A 161 25.25 -7.87 13.08
C ARG A 161 23.95 -8.64 13.36
N ALA A 162 23.26 -8.33 14.45
CA ALA A 162 21.97 -8.94 14.78
C ALA A 162 20.83 -8.50 13.84
N ALA A 163 20.88 -7.28 13.30
CA ALA A 163 19.90 -6.78 12.32
C ALA A 163 20.22 -7.19 10.87
N ASP A 164 21.48 -7.52 10.56
CA ASP A 164 21.87 -7.94 9.21
C ASP A 164 21.34 -9.34 8.87
N LYS A 165 20.44 -9.39 7.87
CA LYS A 165 19.81 -10.63 7.38
C LYS A 165 20.77 -11.56 6.64
N LYS A 166 21.90 -11.04 6.14
CA LYS A 166 22.91 -11.85 5.42
C LYS A 166 23.75 -12.68 6.38
N ILE A 167 23.84 -12.24 7.64
CA ILE A 167 24.62 -12.93 8.66
C ILE A 167 23.74 -13.99 9.31
N ARG A 168 24.30 -15.20 9.43
CA ARG A 168 23.73 -16.30 10.21
C ARG A 168 24.55 -16.47 11.49
N PRO A 169 24.16 -15.81 12.59
CA PRO A 169 24.86 -15.97 13.86
C PRO A 169 24.80 -17.41 14.38
N VAL A 170 25.88 -17.82 15.04
CA VAL A 170 26.02 -19.14 15.68
C VAL A 170 26.48 -18.95 17.12
N PHE A 171 26.00 -19.81 18.02
CA PHE A 171 26.24 -19.68 19.46
C PHE A 171 27.72 -19.72 19.83
N GLU A 172 28.50 -20.60 19.20
CA GLU A 172 29.92 -20.80 19.50
C GLU A 172 30.73 -19.51 19.29
N ALA A 173 30.47 -18.81 18.18
CA ALA A 173 31.15 -17.55 17.89
C ALA A 173 30.75 -16.46 18.89
N ILE A 174 29.46 -16.36 19.23
CA ILE A 174 28.97 -15.37 20.21
C ILE A 174 29.60 -15.63 21.58
N LEU A 175 29.59 -16.88 22.06
CA LEU A 175 30.17 -17.25 23.35
C LEU A 175 31.66 -16.88 23.44
N GLN A 176 32.44 -17.17 22.40
CA GLN A 176 33.87 -16.81 22.33
C GLN A 176 34.10 -15.30 22.32
N GLU A 177 33.29 -14.54 21.59
CA GLU A 177 33.39 -13.09 21.50
C GLU A 177 32.92 -12.37 22.78
N VAL A 178 32.00 -12.97 23.55
CA VAL A 178 31.43 -12.42 24.79
C VAL A 178 32.29 -12.72 26.02
N ASP A 179 33.01 -13.85 26.03
CA ASP A 179 33.85 -14.27 27.16
C ASP A 179 34.83 -13.19 27.67
N PRO A 180 35.56 -12.43 26.82
CA PRO A 180 36.47 -11.40 27.30
C PRO A 180 35.80 -10.08 27.72
N LEU A 181 34.49 -9.91 27.50
CA LEU A 181 33.77 -8.65 27.77
C LEU A 181 33.29 -8.58 29.22
N GLU A 182 33.24 -7.39 29.81
CA GLU A 182 32.71 -7.18 31.17
C GLU A 182 31.51 -6.23 31.15
N PHE A 183 30.34 -6.74 31.58
CA PHE A 183 29.07 -6.02 31.58
C PHE A 183 28.03 -6.68 32.51
N ARG A 184 26.95 -5.95 32.84
CA ARG A 184 25.87 -6.42 33.71
C ARG A 184 25.24 -7.70 33.15
N HIS A 185 24.88 -8.64 34.02
CA HIS A 185 24.22 -9.92 33.66
C HIS A 185 25.02 -10.86 32.73
N LYS A 186 26.33 -10.63 32.50
CA LYS A 186 27.18 -11.51 31.67
C LYS A 186 27.04 -12.99 31.99
N ALA A 187 27.18 -13.36 33.28
CA ALA A 187 27.13 -14.77 33.69
C ALA A 187 25.79 -15.44 33.34
N HIS A 188 24.67 -14.71 33.52
CA HIS A 188 23.34 -15.17 33.15
C HIS A 188 23.21 -15.30 31.62
N ILE A 189 23.67 -14.31 30.85
CA ILE A 189 23.62 -14.35 29.39
C ILE A 189 24.45 -15.49 28.82
N LEU A 190 25.63 -15.75 29.38
CA LEU A 190 26.48 -16.90 28.98
C LEU A 190 25.79 -18.23 29.30
N TYR A 191 25.17 -18.35 30.47
CA TYR A 191 24.40 -19.53 30.84
C TYR A 191 23.24 -19.78 29.87
N GLU A 192 22.44 -18.75 29.59
CA GLU A 192 21.31 -18.84 28.66
C GLU A 192 21.73 -19.18 27.23
N LEU A 193 22.82 -18.59 26.72
CA LEU A 193 23.37 -18.91 25.41
C LEU A 193 23.83 -20.37 25.32
N GLU A 194 24.45 -20.88 26.39
CA GLU A 194 24.89 -22.27 26.48
C GLU A 194 23.69 -23.24 26.56
N ASP A 195 22.64 -22.87 27.31
CA ASP A 195 21.38 -23.61 27.36
C ASP A 195 20.69 -23.67 26.00
N CYS A 196 20.69 -22.55 25.27
CA CYS A 196 20.16 -22.51 23.92
C CYS A 196 20.96 -23.40 22.97
N ARG A 197 22.29 -23.42 23.11
CA ARG A 197 23.18 -24.30 22.36
C ARG A 197 22.90 -25.77 22.66
N ARG A 198 22.68 -26.13 23.93
CA ARG A 198 22.31 -27.50 24.35
C ARG A 198 20.94 -27.90 23.81
N MET A 199 19.96 -27.00 23.80
CA MET A 199 18.64 -27.27 23.22
C MET A 199 18.74 -27.63 21.74
N LEU A 200 19.62 -26.97 20.97
CA LEU A 200 19.84 -27.36 19.58
C LEU A 200 20.37 -28.79 19.40
N GLN A 201 20.91 -29.43 20.43
CA GLN A 201 21.43 -30.79 20.38
C GLN A 201 20.37 -31.85 20.73
N THR A 202 19.18 -31.43 21.19
CA THR A 202 18.09 -32.35 21.50
C THR A 202 17.30 -32.72 20.25
N ASP A 203 16.63 -33.87 20.29
CA ASP A 203 15.66 -34.25 19.24
C ASP A 203 14.23 -33.83 19.66
N SER A 204 14.10 -32.56 20.06
CA SER A 204 12.81 -32.01 20.49
C SER A 204 11.86 -31.89 19.29
N PRO A 205 10.53 -32.04 19.51
CA PRO A 205 9.54 -31.75 18.48
C PRO A 205 9.72 -30.33 17.90
N PRO A 206 9.52 -30.11 16.59
CA PRO A 206 9.72 -28.81 15.95
C PRO A 206 9.03 -27.64 16.67
N TYR A 207 7.81 -27.84 17.17
CA TYR A 207 7.08 -26.78 17.86
C TYR A 207 7.72 -26.34 19.18
N GLU A 208 8.44 -27.21 19.89
CA GLU A 208 9.15 -26.85 21.14
C GLU A 208 10.27 -25.84 20.90
N TYR A 209 10.94 -25.93 19.74
CA TYR A 209 11.89 -24.91 19.30
C TYR A 209 11.22 -23.55 19.10
N VAL A 210 10.00 -23.51 18.56
CA VAL A 210 9.26 -22.26 18.40
C VAL A 210 8.88 -21.68 19.76
N ILE A 211 8.32 -22.50 20.67
CA ILE A 211 7.96 -22.08 22.03
C ILE A 211 9.19 -21.49 22.75
N SER A 212 10.32 -22.19 22.69
CA SER A 212 11.53 -21.76 23.40
C SER A 212 12.13 -20.50 22.79
N ALA A 213 12.03 -20.30 21.47
CA ALA A 213 12.49 -19.09 20.81
C ALA A 213 11.74 -17.87 21.32
N VAL A 214 10.41 -17.92 21.27
CA VAL A 214 9.54 -16.79 21.62
C VAL A 214 9.51 -16.52 23.13
N ALA A 215 9.89 -17.50 23.94
CA ALA A 215 10.02 -17.36 25.39
C ALA A 215 11.28 -16.62 25.83
N ALA A 216 12.36 -16.63 25.02
CA ALA A 216 13.66 -16.09 25.44
C ALA A 216 13.62 -14.62 25.94
N PRO A 217 12.91 -13.67 25.27
CA PRO A 217 12.80 -12.30 25.76
C PRO A 217 12.12 -12.18 27.12
N HIS A 218 11.05 -12.95 27.35
CA HIS A 218 10.34 -12.99 28.62
C HIS A 218 11.18 -13.65 29.71
N GLY A 219 11.81 -14.80 29.40
CA GLY A 219 12.70 -15.51 30.31
C GLY A 219 13.82 -14.61 30.83
N PHE A 220 14.49 -13.89 29.93
CA PHE A 220 15.51 -12.92 30.31
C PHE A 220 14.98 -11.82 31.24
N ALA A 221 13.85 -11.18 30.89
CA ALA A 221 13.26 -10.07 31.64
C ALA A 221 12.64 -10.46 33.00
N THR A 222 12.50 -11.76 33.27
CA THR A 222 11.97 -12.31 34.53
C THR A 222 13.05 -12.92 35.41
N HIS A 223 14.30 -13.01 34.92
CA HIS A 223 15.39 -13.56 35.69
C HIS A 223 15.68 -12.72 36.94
N ILE A 224 16.07 -13.40 38.01
CA ILE A 224 16.35 -12.76 39.30
C ILE A 224 17.49 -11.75 39.14
N GLY A 225 17.24 -10.50 39.55
CA GLY A 225 18.22 -9.41 39.48
C GLY A 225 18.22 -8.61 38.18
N VAL A 226 17.49 -9.05 37.15
CA VAL A 226 17.22 -8.24 35.95
C VAL A 226 16.05 -7.31 36.26
N GLU A 227 16.31 -6.00 36.22
CA GLU A 227 15.30 -4.96 36.45
C GLU A 227 14.78 -4.38 35.13
N GLU A 228 15.61 -4.48 34.10
CA GLU A 228 15.31 -4.04 32.75
C GLU A 228 14.14 -4.82 32.15
N ARG A 229 13.29 -4.12 31.40
CA ARG A 229 12.21 -4.72 30.62
C ARG A 229 12.61 -4.81 29.17
N VAL A 230 12.05 -5.78 28.45
CA VAL A 230 12.30 -5.94 27.01
C VAL A 230 11.15 -5.36 26.21
N VAL A 231 11.45 -4.56 25.19
CA VAL A 231 10.46 -4.07 24.22
C VAL A 231 10.62 -4.88 22.95
N GLN A 232 9.73 -5.83 22.69
CA GLN A 232 9.83 -6.69 21.51
C GLN A 232 9.20 -5.98 20.31
N LEU A 233 10.01 -5.59 19.33
CA LEU A 233 9.61 -4.96 18.07
C LEU A 233 9.69 -6.02 16.96
N LEU A 234 8.56 -6.67 16.67
CA LEU A 234 8.51 -7.77 15.70
C LEU A 234 7.89 -7.30 14.37
N ASP A 235 8.70 -7.19 13.33
CA ASP A 235 8.27 -6.68 12.03
C ASP A 235 7.82 -7.83 11.09
N GLU A 236 6.76 -7.59 10.32
CA GLU A 236 6.17 -8.51 9.34
C GLU A 236 5.72 -9.88 9.93
N PHE A 237 4.98 -9.83 11.04
CA PHE A 237 4.55 -10.97 11.85
C PHE A 237 3.81 -12.07 11.08
N GLN A 238 3.12 -11.75 9.97
CA GLN A 238 2.43 -12.75 9.16
C GLN A 238 3.36 -13.87 8.67
N TYR A 239 4.64 -13.57 8.46
CA TYR A 239 5.59 -14.56 7.96
C TYR A 239 5.93 -15.63 9.00
N LEU A 240 5.63 -15.42 10.29
CA LEU A 240 5.73 -16.48 11.30
C LEU A 240 4.90 -17.71 10.89
N ASN A 241 3.62 -17.50 10.56
CA ASN A 241 2.73 -18.59 10.17
C ASN A 241 2.93 -19.04 8.72
N MET A 242 3.38 -18.15 7.83
CA MET A 242 3.56 -18.48 6.41
C MET A 242 4.87 -19.22 6.12
N CYS A 243 5.92 -19.00 6.92
CA CYS A 243 7.28 -19.41 6.56
C CYS A 243 7.98 -20.30 7.61
N ILE A 244 7.49 -20.38 8.85
CA ILE A 244 8.12 -21.24 9.86
C ILE A 244 7.44 -22.61 9.92
N ASN A 245 8.21 -23.66 9.63
CA ASN A 245 7.76 -25.03 9.71
C ASN A 245 7.87 -25.57 11.15
N SER A 246 6.74 -25.54 11.87
CA SER A 246 6.57 -26.08 13.23
C SER A 246 6.08 -27.53 13.27
N GLY A 247 6.26 -28.29 12.18
CA GLY A 247 5.90 -29.71 12.10
C GLY A 247 4.37 -29.93 12.08
N ALA A 248 3.86 -30.58 13.13
CA ALA A 248 2.43 -30.91 13.25
C ALA A 248 1.57 -29.66 13.52
N GLU A 249 2.09 -28.69 14.29
CA GLU A 249 1.42 -27.40 14.47
C GLU A 249 1.57 -26.59 13.19
N LYS A 250 0.45 -26.08 12.65
CA LYS A 250 0.41 -25.28 11.42
C LYS A 250 0.37 -23.79 11.69
N LYS A 251 0.19 -23.39 12.95
CA LYS A 251 0.07 -22.00 13.40
C LYS A 251 1.08 -21.71 14.52
N PRO A 252 2.36 -21.55 14.17
CA PRO A 252 3.43 -21.28 15.13
C PRO A 252 3.20 -20.02 15.98
N CYS A 253 2.37 -19.06 15.54
CA CYS A 253 1.97 -17.90 16.36
C CYS A 253 1.36 -18.29 17.71
N LYS A 254 0.75 -19.48 17.86
CA LYS A 254 0.23 -19.97 19.14
C LYS A 254 1.30 -20.07 20.23
N ALA A 255 2.58 -20.14 19.86
CA ALA A 255 3.68 -20.10 20.82
C ALA A 255 3.66 -18.79 21.65
N TYR A 256 3.07 -17.71 21.13
CA TYR A 256 2.90 -16.45 21.84
C TYR A 256 1.73 -16.44 22.86
N MET A 257 0.95 -17.52 23.02
CA MET A 257 -0.22 -17.52 23.90
C MET A 257 0.06 -17.02 25.33
N SER A 258 1.17 -17.44 25.94
CA SER A 258 1.56 -16.98 27.28
C SER A 258 2.31 -15.65 27.23
N VAL A 259 3.33 -15.55 26.37
CA VAL A 259 4.23 -14.40 26.34
C VAL A 259 3.59 -13.12 25.80
N ALA A 260 2.50 -13.20 25.04
CA ALA A 260 1.76 -12.02 24.59
C ALA A 260 1.10 -11.24 25.72
N GLU A 261 0.85 -11.88 26.87
CA GLU A 261 0.31 -11.24 28.07
C GLU A 261 1.41 -10.64 28.97
N SER A 262 2.68 -10.88 28.62
CA SER A 262 3.84 -10.40 29.37
C SER A 262 3.85 -8.88 29.51
N ARG A 263 3.94 -8.40 30.76
CA ARG A 263 4.11 -6.97 31.07
C ARG A 263 5.57 -6.52 31.13
N VAL A 264 6.47 -7.49 31.21
CA VAL A 264 7.92 -7.27 31.34
C VAL A 264 8.65 -7.42 30.01
N ALA A 265 7.99 -8.05 29.05
CA ALA A 265 8.44 -8.22 27.68
C ALA A 265 7.26 -8.14 26.69
N PRO A 266 6.47 -7.04 26.66
CA PRO A 266 5.34 -6.94 25.75
C PRO A 266 5.80 -6.80 24.31
N LEU A 267 4.88 -7.09 23.38
CA LEU A 267 5.14 -7.11 21.95
C LEU A 267 4.51 -5.93 21.23
N LEU A 268 5.28 -5.31 20.35
CA LEU A 268 4.79 -4.49 19.25
C LEU A 268 5.02 -5.29 17.97
N ILE A 269 3.95 -5.85 17.41
CA ILE A 269 4.01 -6.58 16.14
C ILE A 269 3.52 -5.69 15.00
N THR A 270 4.09 -5.83 13.81
CA THR A 270 3.54 -5.23 12.59
C THR A 270 3.08 -6.31 11.62
N GLY A 271 2.23 -5.93 10.68
CA GLY A 271 1.89 -6.77 9.55
C GLY A 271 1.42 -5.98 8.36
N SER A 272 1.93 -6.33 7.18
CA SER A 272 1.58 -5.72 5.91
C SER A 272 0.37 -6.37 5.21
N LEU A 273 -0.01 -7.58 5.65
CA LEU A 273 -1.27 -8.25 5.31
C LEU A 273 -2.21 -8.14 6.51
N MET A 274 -2.88 -6.98 6.66
CA MET A 274 -3.62 -6.63 7.88
C MET A 274 -4.74 -7.64 8.14
N GLY A 275 -5.52 -7.98 7.11
CA GLY A 275 -6.59 -8.97 7.23
C GLY A 275 -6.08 -10.35 7.66
N VAL A 276 -4.92 -10.78 7.14
CA VAL A 276 -4.29 -12.06 7.54
C VAL A 276 -3.87 -12.02 9.02
N VAL A 277 -3.14 -10.98 9.44
CA VAL A 277 -2.66 -10.89 10.82
C VAL A 277 -3.84 -10.75 11.80
N SER A 278 -4.80 -9.88 11.51
CA SER A 278 -5.98 -9.67 12.37
C SER A 278 -6.79 -10.97 12.55
N GLU A 279 -7.02 -11.73 11.47
CA GLU A 279 -7.68 -13.04 11.56
C GLU A 279 -6.89 -14.03 12.43
N GLU A 280 -5.56 -14.08 12.28
CA GLU A 280 -4.71 -14.98 13.06
C GLU A 280 -4.68 -14.59 14.55
N LEU A 281 -4.66 -13.30 14.87
CA LEU A 281 -4.77 -12.82 16.24
C LEU A 281 -6.14 -13.15 16.84
N MET A 282 -7.21 -12.95 16.09
CA MET A 282 -8.57 -13.27 16.54
C MET A 282 -8.77 -14.77 16.81
N LEU A 283 -8.25 -15.63 15.94
CA LEU A 283 -8.45 -17.09 16.04
C LEU A 283 -7.52 -17.74 17.07
N TYR A 284 -6.25 -17.31 17.14
CA TYR A 284 -5.23 -18.03 17.90
C TYR A 284 -4.69 -17.27 19.11
N LEU A 285 -4.82 -15.95 19.14
CA LEU A 285 -4.34 -15.10 20.23
C LEU A 285 -5.43 -14.11 20.70
N PRO A 286 -6.68 -14.55 20.92
CA PRO A 286 -7.81 -13.65 21.17
C PRO A 286 -7.57 -12.80 22.41
N HIS A 287 -7.89 -11.51 22.31
CA HIS A 287 -7.80 -10.51 23.38
C HIS A 287 -6.40 -10.27 23.99
N ARG A 288 -5.33 -10.81 23.37
CA ARG A 288 -3.94 -10.63 23.83
C ARG A 288 -3.25 -9.41 23.24
N PHE A 289 -3.71 -8.96 22.09
CA PHE A 289 -3.21 -7.78 21.40
C PHE A 289 -4.26 -6.68 21.36
N SER A 290 -3.82 -5.45 21.56
CA SER A 290 -4.59 -4.27 21.16
C SER A 290 -4.27 -3.95 19.71
N GLU A 291 -5.25 -4.05 18.82
CA GLU A 291 -5.08 -3.74 17.40
C GLU A 291 -5.16 -2.23 17.17
N ILE A 292 -4.17 -1.69 16.47
CA ILE A 292 -4.05 -0.28 16.11
C ILE A 292 -3.83 -0.21 14.61
N ALA A 293 -4.79 0.42 13.92
CA ALA A 293 -4.67 0.69 12.50
C ALA A 293 -3.71 1.88 12.29
N VAL A 294 -2.68 1.68 11.45
CA VAL A 294 -1.75 2.74 11.05
C VAL A 294 -2.41 3.55 9.94
N PRO A 295 -2.73 4.83 10.17
CA PRO A 295 -3.41 5.63 9.17
C PRO A 295 -2.46 6.01 8.02
N LYS A 296 -3.05 6.53 6.93
CA LYS A 296 -2.28 7.32 5.97
C LYS A 296 -1.62 8.50 6.67
N MET A 297 -0.49 8.94 6.13
CA MET A 297 0.24 10.06 6.71
C MET A 297 -0.63 11.30 6.74
N ASN A 298 -0.49 12.10 7.79
CA ASN A 298 -1.15 13.40 7.86
C ASN A 298 -0.80 14.23 6.61
N ALA A 299 -1.78 14.91 6.02
CA ALA A 299 -1.58 15.62 4.75
C ALA A 299 -0.46 16.68 4.82
N ALA A 300 -0.36 17.43 5.92
CA ALA A 300 0.68 18.44 6.09
C ALA A 300 2.07 17.81 6.23
N GLU A 301 2.17 16.72 7.00
CA GLU A 301 3.40 15.95 7.12
C GLU A 301 3.83 15.32 5.78
N ALA A 302 2.87 14.79 5.03
CA ALA A 302 3.11 14.18 3.72
C ALA A 302 3.59 15.22 2.69
N VAL A 303 3.05 16.44 2.72
CA VAL A 303 3.51 17.55 1.86
C VAL A 303 4.95 17.91 2.20
N GLU A 304 5.29 18.09 3.47
CA GLU A 304 6.67 18.39 3.90
C GLU A 304 7.65 17.26 3.56
N MET A 305 7.24 16.00 3.73
CA MET A 305 8.00 14.83 3.28
C MET A 305 8.22 14.88 1.76
N THR A 306 7.18 15.15 0.98
CA THR A 306 7.23 15.25 -0.49
C THR A 306 8.18 16.36 -0.94
N MET A 307 8.13 17.53 -0.30
CA MET A 307 9.05 18.65 -0.57
C MET A 307 10.51 18.26 -0.30
N ASN A 308 10.76 17.57 0.81
CA ASN A 308 12.11 17.12 1.18
C ASN A 308 12.67 16.09 0.19
N TYR A 309 11.90 15.03 -0.13
CA TYR A 309 12.34 14.03 -1.10
C TYR A 309 12.43 14.59 -2.52
N GLY A 310 11.53 15.50 -2.89
CA GLY A 310 11.60 16.22 -4.16
C GLY A 310 12.93 16.94 -4.33
N THR A 311 13.33 17.70 -3.31
CA THR A 311 14.63 18.39 -3.28
C THR A 311 15.79 17.39 -3.32
N LEU A 312 15.73 16.32 -2.53
CA LEU A 312 16.78 15.30 -2.44
C LEU A 312 17.05 14.62 -3.80
N TYR A 313 16.00 14.35 -4.57
CA TYR A 313 16.11 13.72 -5.89
C TYR A 313 16.28 14.74 -7.04
N GLY A 314 16.37 16.04 -6.73
CA GLY A 314 16.64 17.09 -7.72
C GLY A 314 15.42 17.51 -8.55
N HIS A 315 14.22 17.40 -8.00
CA HIS A 315 13.00 17.97 -8.57
C HIS A 315 12.84 19.45 -8.22
N GLN A 316 12.23 20.22 -9.11
CA GLN A 316 11.80 21.58 -8.81
C GLN A 316 10.43 21.53 -8.13
N MET A 317 10.43 21.28 -6.82
CA MET A 317 9.20 21.03 -6.07
C MET A 317 8.56 22.32 -5.58
N LEU A 318 7.38 22.63 -6.09
CA LEU A 318 6.49 23.69 -5.57
C LEU A 318 5.45 23.07 -4.63
N PRO A 319 4.92 23.81 -3.64
CA PRO A 319 3.89 23.30 -2.73
C PRO A 319 2.68 22.65 -3.42
N GLU A 320 2.17 23.28 -4.49
CA GLU A 320 1.06 22.75 -5.28
C GLU A 320 1.39 21.41 -5.95
N ILE A 321 2.63 21.22 -6.42
CA ILE A 321 3.09 19.95 -7.00
C ILE A 321 3.17 18.88 -5.90
N ALA A 322 3.69 19.25 -4.73
CA ALA A 322 3.77 18.34 -3.58
C ALA A 322 2.37 17.91 -3.09
N GLU A 323 1.43 18.84 -2.98
CA GLU A 323 0.02 18.55 -2.67
C GLU A 323 -0.61 17.62 -3.71
N TYR A 324 -0.35 17.87 -5.00
CA TYR A 324 -0.87 17.01 -6.07
C TYR A 324 -0.30 15.59 -5.97
N ILE A 325 1.01 15.44 -5.71
CA ILE A 325 1.65 14.13 -5.47
C ILE A 325 1.00 13.43 -4.28
N VAL A 326 0.88 14.13 -3.14
CA VAL A 326 0.24 13.58 -1.92
C VAL A 326 -1.18 13.11 -2.22
N HIS A 327 -1.94 13.88 -2.99
CA HIS A 327 -3.29 13.54 -3.39
C HIS A 327 -3.32 12.26 -4.25
N ILE A 328 -2.54 12.17 -5.34
CA ILE A 328 -2.54 10.98 -6.22
C ILE A 328 -1.96 9.73 -5.55
N THR A 329 -1.12 9.88 -4.52
CA THR A 329 -0.59 8.76 -3.73
C THR A 329 -1.40 8.47 -2.46
N ASN A 330 -2.49 9.20 -2.23
CA ASN A 330 -3.30 9.16 -1.00
C ASN A 330 -2.46 9.30 0.30
N GLY A 331 -1.39 10.10 0.27
CA GLY A 331 -0.50 10.30 1.41
C GLY A 331 0.23 9.04 1.89
N ILE A 332 0.40 8.02 1.04
CA ILE A 332 1.16 6.81 1.40
C ILE A 332 2.66 7.08 1.20
N PRO A 333 3.49 7.07 2.27
CA PRO A 333 4.90 7.49 2.21
C PRO A 333 5.74 6.76 1.15
N GLY A 334 5.66 5.43 1.07
CA GLY A 334 6.46 4.69 0.10
C GLY A 334 6.01 4.91 -1.35
N ARG A 335 4.72 5.23 -1.59
CA ARG A 335 4.23 5.63 -2.92
C ARG A 335 4.77 7.00 -3.34
N ILE A 336 4.84 7.95 -2.41
CA ILE A 336 5.47 9.26 -2.62
C ILE A 336 6.93 9.07 -3.03
N VAL A 337 7.68 8.24 -2.27
CA VAL A 337 9.09 7.95 -2.57
C VAL A 337 9.22 7.24 -3.93
N GLU A 338 8.35 6.30 -4.26
CA GLU A 338 8.35 5.63 -5.57
C GLU A 338 8.09 6.61 -6.71
N ILE A 339 7.15 7.55 -6.57
CA ILE A 339 6.90 8.61 -7.56
C ILE A 339 8.13 9.51 -7.71
N LEU A 340 8.80 9.90 -6.64
CA LEU A 340 9.93 10.83 -6.72
C LEU A 340 11.27 10.17 -7.06
N SER A 341 11.40 8.86 -6.84
CA SER A 341 12.68 8.18 -7.05
C SER A 341 13.11 8.25 -8.52
N PRO A 342 14.38 8.63 -8.81
CA PRO A 342 14.88 8.73 -10.17
C PRO A 342 15.04 7.34 -10.79
N LYS A 343 14.56 7.19 -12.03
CA LYS A 343 14.70 5.97 -12.84
C LYS A 343 15.03 6.35 -14.28
N ILE A 344 15.71 5.45 -14.99
CA ILE A 344 16.01 5.65 -16.41
C ILE A 344 14.68 5.78 -17.18
N GLY A 345 14.53 6.86 -17.95
CA GLY A 345 13.34 7.14 -18.73
C GLY A 345 12.18 7.79 -17.96
N LYS A 346 12.32 8.01 -16.65
CA LYS A 346 11.30 8.70 -15.85
C LYS A 346 11.55 10.21 -15.83
N PRO A 347 10.54 11.05 -16.11
CA PRO A 347 10.73 12.50 -16.16
C PRO A 347 11.00 13.09 -14.78
N ARG A 348 11.57 14.29 -14.76
CA ARG A 348 11.71 15.09 -13.54
C ARG A 348 10.55 16.06 -13.45
N SER A 349 9.89 16.09 -12.29
CA SER A 349 8.83 17.07 -12.05
C SER A 349 9.34 18.52 -12.01
N THR A 350 8.75 19.34 -12.88
CA THR A 350 8.71 20.81 -12.84
C THR A 350 7.26 21.34 -12.88
N SER A 351 6.31 20.47 -13.18
CA SER A 351 4.88 20.77 -13.31
C SER A 351 4.01 19.57 -12.88
N ILE A 352 2.71 19.79 -12.73
CA ILE A 352 1.73 18.71 -12.49
C ILE A 352 1.68 17.71 -13.66
N ASN A 353 1.82 18.17 -14.92
CA ASN A 353 1.84 17.28 -16.07
C ASN A 353 3.02 16.29 -16.03
N ASP A 354 4.17 16.73 -15.52
CA ASP A 354 5.32 15.83 -15.31
C ASP A 354 5.01 14.78 -14.25
N VAL A 355 4.26 15.14 -13.19
CA VAL A 355 3.82 14.19 -12.16
C VAL A 355 2.93 13.10 -12.77
N ASP A 356 2.00 13.47 -13.66
CA ASP A 356 1.16 12.48 -14.35
C ASP A 356 1.99 11.53 -15.21
N GLN A 357 3.03 12.03 -15.89
CA GLN A 357 3.97 11.20 -16.65
C GLN A 357 4.82 10.30 -15.74
N MET A 358 5.25 10.80 -14.58
CA MET A 358 5.95 10.00 -13.57
C MET A 358 5.06 8.88 -13.04
N LEU A 359 3.78 9.17 -12.77
CA LEU A 359 2.80 8.17 -12.37
C LEU A 359 2.57 7.16 -13.51
N GLU A 360 2.47 7.62 -14.75
CA GLU A 360 2.32 6.77 -15.95
C GLU A 360 3.47 5.77 -16.11
N PHE A 361 4.70 6.24 -15.84
CA PHE A 361 5.87 5.39 -15.76
C PHE A 361 5.74 4.36 -14.63
N GLU A 362 5.39 4.79 -13.41
CA GLU A 362 5.32 3.91 -12.23
C GLU A 362 4.19 2.86 -12.27
N VAL A 363 3.13 3.09 -13.05
CA VAL A 363 2.09 2.09 -13.29
C VAL A 363 2.31 1.28 -14.58
N GLY A 364 3.32 1.64 -15.37
CA GLY A 364 3.71 0.91 -16.58
C GLY A 364 4.63 -0.28 -16.32
N THR A 365 5.10 -0.90 -17.39
CA THR A 365 5.86 -2.16 -17.37
C THR A 365 7.09 -2.17 -16.46
N HIS A 366 7.74 -1.02 -16.28
CA HIS A 366 8.98 -0.88 -15.50
C HIS A 366 8.77 -0.18 -14.14
N GLY A 367 7.51 0.01 -13.76
CA GLY A 367 7.13 0.77 -12.58
C GLY A 367 7.14 -0.05 -11.30
N SER A 368 7.63 0.53 -10.21
CA SER A 368 7.62 -0.13 -8.89
C SER A 368 6.21 -0.18 -8.31
N ILE A 369 5.40 0.85 -8.56
CA ILE A 369 4.01 0.88 -8.09
C ILE A 369 3.22 -0.28 -8.69
N LYS A 370 3.35 -0.52 -9.99
CA LYS A 370 2.75 -1.68 -10.67
C LYS A 370 3.22 -2.98 -10.03
N ASN A 371 4.53 -3.20 -9.91
CA ASN A 371 5.07 -4.45 -9.39
C ASN A 371 4.57 -4.77 -7.98
N ASP A 372 4.53 -3.78 -7.10
CA ASP A 372 3.99 -3.95 -5.75
C ASP A 372 2.51 -4.36 -5.76
N TRP A 373 1.70 -3.73 -6.62
CA TRP A 373 0.28 -4.08 -6.74
C TRP A 373 0.07 -5.45 -7.35
N ASP A 374 0.86 -5.79 -8.38
CA ASP A 374 0.80 -7.09 -9.02
C ASP A 374 1.11 -8.21 -8.01
N GLU A 375 2.08 -8.02 -7.11
CA GLU A 375 2.39 -9.00 -6.07
C GLU A 375 1.18 -9.29 -5.16
N TYR A 376 0.44 -8.25 -4.77
CA TYR A 376 -0.79 -8.35 -3.99
C TYR A 376 -1.92 -9.01 -4.78
N LEU A 377 -2.13 -8.55 -6.01
CA LEU A 377 -3.18 -9.05 -6.88
C LEU A 377 -2.94 -10.54 -7.19
N VAL A 378 -1.72 -10.94 -7.51
CA VAL A 378 -1.33 -12.33 -7.75
C VAL A 378 -1.55 -13.18 -6.49
N SER A 379 -1.19 -12.67 -5.31
CA SER A 379 -1.41 -13.39 -4.04
C SER A 379 -2.91 -13.62 -3.76
N ALA A 380 -3.75 -12.61 -4.04
CA ALA A 380 -5.19 -12.72 -3.88
C ALA A 380 -5.85 -13.58 -4.98
N MET A 381 -5.37 -13.47 -6.22
CA MET A 381 -5.97 -14.10 -7.42
C MET A 381 -5.51 -15.55 -7.61
N ASN A 382 -4.30 -15.94 -7.20
CA ASN A 382 -3.87 -17.34 -7.24
C ASN A 382 -4.66 -18.22 -6.25
N ALA A 383 -5.37 -17.61 -5.29
CA ALA A 383 -6.15 -18.34 -4.30
C ALA A 383 -7.51 -18.84 -4.85
N VAL A 384 -8.12 -18.19 -5.86
CA VAL A 384 -9.46 -18.55 -6.41
C VAL A 384 -9.63 -18.04 -7.86
N ASN A 385 -10.43 -18.76 -8.66
CA ASN A 385 -10.73 -18.51 -10.07
C ASN A 385 -11.02 -17.02 -10.44
N ASP A 386 -10.44 -16.57 -11.57
CA ASP A 386 -9.74 -15.28 -11.73
C ASP A 386 -10.61 -14.08 -12.23
N VAL A 387 -11.75 -14.34 -12.87
CA VAL A 387 -12.45 -13.29 -13.66
C VAL A 387 -13.41 -12.43 -12.82
N ASN A 388 -14.15 -13.03 -11.88
CA ASN A 388 -15.15 -12.29 -11.09
C ASN A 388 -14.51 -11.37 -10.06
N MET A 389 -13.48 -11.83 -9.34
CA MET A 389 -12.74 -11.00 -8.39
C MET A 389 -12.09 -9.78 -9.03
N ARG A 390 -11.54 -9.91 -10.25
CA ARG A 390 -11.03 -8.74 -11.02
C ARG A 390 -12.12 -7.74 -11.33
N LYS A 391 -13.28 -8.21 -11.82
CA LYS A 391 -14.44 -7.36 -12.09
C LYS A 391 -14.94 -6.66 -10.81
N ILE A 392 -15.04 -7.39 -9.70
CA ILE A 392 -15.51 -6.87 -8.41
C ILE A 392 -14.55 -5.80 -7.90
N THR A 393 -13.25 -6.11 -7.87
CA THR A 393 -12.21 -5.17 -7.43
C THR A 393 -12.24 -3.90 -8.26
N TYR A 394 -12.30 -4.05 -9.59
CA TYR A 394 -12.42 -2.92 -10.50
C TYR A 394 -13.70 -2.11 -10.26
N PHE A 395 -14.85 -2.76 -10.16
CA PHE A 395 -16.14 -2.10 -9.93
C PHE A 395 -16.13 -1.29 -8.62
N LEU A 396 -15.59 -1.87 -7.55
CA LEU A 396 -15.49 -1.22 -6.25
C LEU A 396 -14.48 -0.04 -6.27
N CYS A 397 -13.37 -0.16 -6.98
CA CYS A 397 -12.43 0.95 -7.18
C CYS A 397 -13.01 2.06 -8.05
N LYS A 398 -13.86 1.72 -9.03
CA LYS A 398 -14.54 2.68 -9.91
C LYS A 398 -15.61 3.46 -9.14
N ASN A 399 -16.34 2.81 -8.25
CA ASN A 399 -17.40 3.43 -7.44
C ASN A 399 -16.85 3.85 -6.06
N GLU A 400 -15.69 4.49 -6.07
CA GLU A 400 -15.02 4.99 -4.87
C GLU A 400 -15.96 5.83 -4.00
N GLY A 401 -15.85 5.68 -2.68
CA GLY A 401 -16.74 6.33 -1.71
C GLY A 401 -18.13 5.70 -1.57
N THR A 402 -18.43 4.65 -2.34
CA THR A 402 -19.66 3.86 -2.20
C THR A 402 -19.34 2.44 -1.75
N SER A 403 -20.06 1.97 -0.74
CA SER A 403 -19.95 0.60 -0.21
C SER A 403 -21.25 -0.16 -0.43
N TYR A 404 -21.13 -1.44 -0.78
CA TYR A 404 -22.23 -2.29 -1.22
C TYR A 404 -22.37 -3.51 -0.32
N TYR A 405 -23.59 -3.91 0.00
CA TYR A 405 -23.83 -5.27 0.48
C TYR A 405 -23.60 -6.29 -0.65
N PRO A 406 -23.24 -7.55 -0.35
CA PRO A 406 -23.02 -8.58 -1.38
C PRO A 406 -24.18 -8.71 -2.37
N GLY A 407 -25.43 -8.66 -1.90
CA GLY A 407 -26.62 -8.73 -2.77
C GLY A 407 -26.81 -7.50 -3.67
N GLU A 408 -26.38 -6.31 -3.23
CA GLU A 408 -26.41 -5.10 -4.06
C GLU A 408 -25.32 -5.16 -5.14
N LEU A 409 -24.14 -5.62 -4.76
CA LEU A 409 -23.01 -5.80 -5.66
C LEU A 409 -23.35 -6.82 -6.77
N LYS A 410 -23.92 -7.96 -6.39
CA LYS A 410 -24.40 -8.99 -7.33
C LYS A 410 -25.38 -8.42 -8.36
N LYS A 411 -26.33 -7.59 -7.92
CA LYS A 411 -27.31 -6.93 -8.81
C LYS A 411 -26.66 -5.87 -9.69
N ALA A 412 -25.86 -4.98 -9.10
CA ALA A 412 -25.24 -3.87 -9.80
C ALA A 412 -24.29 -4.33 -10.93
N MET A 413 -23.62 -5.47 -10.71
CA MET A 413 -22.69 -6.06 -11.67
C MET A 413 -23.31 -7.19 -12.51
N SER A 414 -24.56 -7.59 -12.24
CA SER A 414 -25.22 -8.76 -12.85
C SER A 414 -24.34 -10.02 -12.78
N LEU A 415 -23.75 -10.29 -11.62
CA LEU A 415 -22.83 -11.42 -11.45
C LEU A 415 -23.60 -12.75 -11.40
N ASP A 416 -23.20 -13.67 -12.28
CA ASP A 416 -23.68 -15.06 -12.27
C ASP A 416 -22.82 -15.92 -11.31
N ILE A 417 -23.00 -15.65 -10.02
CA ILE A 417 -22.29 -16.30 -8.90
C ILE A 417 -23.27 -16.45 -7.74
N ASP A 418 -23.24 -17.58 -7.03
CA ASP A 418 -24.10 -17.74 -5.85
C ASP A 418 -23.63 -16.87 -4.66
N ASP A 419 -24.51 -16.60 -3.71
CA ASP A 419 -24.23 -15.69 -2.59
C ASP A 419 -23.10 -16.20 -1.68
N ARG A 420 -22.96 -17.52 -1.51
CA ARG A 420 -21.93 -18.12 -0.66
C ARG A 420 -20.56 -17.98 -1.32
N GLN A 421 -20.47 -18.23 -2.63
CA GLN A 421 -19.24 -18.03 -3.37
C GLN A 421 -18.85 -16.54 -3.42
N LEU A 422 -19.82 -15.64 -3.64
CA LEU A 422 -19.58 -14.19 -3.63
C LEU A 422 -19.00 -13.70 -2.29
N ARG A 423 -19.59 -14.14 -1.17
CA ARG A 423 -19.08 -13.80 0.17
C ARG A 423 -17.66 -14.29 0.38
N ARG A 424 -17.37 -15.53 -0.02
CA ARG A 424 -16.02 -16.09 0.07
C ARG A 424 -15.00 -15.29 -0.76
N GLU A 425 -15.38 -14.88 -1.98
CA GLU A 425 -14.52 -14.05 -2.84
C GLU A 425 -14.28 -12.66 -2.23
N LEU A 426 -15.33 -12.03 -1.67
CA LEU A 426 -15.23 -10.73 -0.99
C LEU A 426 -14.39 -10.82 0.30
N GLU A 427 -14.56 -11.88 1.09
CA GLU A 427 -13.75 -12.15 2.28
C GLU A 427 -12.27 -12.30 1.93
N LEU A 428 -11.94 -12.98 0.83
CA LEU A 428 -10.57 -13.10 0.35
C LEU A 428 -10.00 -11.77 -0.11
N LEU A 429 -10.74 -11.00 -0.92
CA LEU A 429 -10.31 -9.66 -1.34
C LEU A 429 -10.07 -8.73 -0.13
N TYR A 430 -10.92 -8.82 0.89
CA TYR A 430 -10.76 -8.06 2.12
C TYR A 430 -9.54 -8.54 2.91
N LYS A 431 -9.36 -9.85 3.05
CA LYS A 431 -8.23 -10.47 3.75
C LYS A 431 -6.87 -10.06 3.20
N TYR A 432 -6.77 -9.86 1.89
CA TYR A 432 -5.57 -9.40 1.20
C TYR A 432 -5.50 -7.87 1.02
N ASP A 433 -6.33 -7.11 1.74
CA ASP A 433 -6.37 -5.64 1.75
C ASP A 433 -6.56 -4.99 0.36
N ILE A 434 -7.30 -5.69 -0.52
CA ILE A 434 -7.65 -5.22 -1.88
C ILE A 434 -8.95 -4.40 -1.85
N ILE A 435 -9.90 -4.77 -0.99
CA ILE A 435 -11.17 -4.07 -0.75
C ILE A 435 -11.32 -3.73 0.73
N SER A 436 -12.18 -2.76 1.04
CA SER A 436 -12.52 -2.37 2.41
C SER A 436 -13.84 -3.02 2.84
N LEU A 437 -13.99 -3.24 4.15
CA LEU A 437 -15.23 -3.71 4.77
C LEU A 437 -15.62 -2.75 5.89
N ASP A 438 -16.82 -2.19 5.82
CA ASP A 438 -17.41 -1.38 6.88
C ASP A 438 -18.86 -1.81 7.08
N SER A 439 -19.19 -2.22 8.31
CA SER A 439 -20.56 -2.53 8.72
C SER A 439 -21.29 -3.51 7.78
N GLY A 440 -20.54 -4.52 7.29
CA GLY A 440 -21.04 -5.56 6.36
C GLY A 440 -21.12 -5.12 4.89
N ARG A 441 -20.65 -3.92 4.56
CA ARG A 441 -20.60 -3.38 3.20
C ARG A 441 -19.16 -3.34 2.68
N TYR A 442 -18.99 -3.77 1.45
CA TYR A 442 -17.69 -3.81 0.77
C TYR A 442 -17.52 -2.58 -0.12
N GLY A 443 -16.37 -1.92 0.00
CA GLY A 443 -15.99 -0.75 -0.79
C GLY A 443 -14.62 -0.95 -1.44
N GLY A 444 -14.29 -0.12 -2.44
CA GLY A 444 -12.91 -0.08 -2.95
C GLY A 444 -11.96 0.39 -1.85
N VAL A 445 -10.72 -0.12 -1.82
CA VAL A 445 -9.71 0.57 -1.01
C VAL A 445 -9.36 1.88 -1.72
N PHE A 446 -9.43 2.99 -0.98
CA PHE A 446 -9.09 4.32 -1.47
C PHE A 446 -7.58 4.40 -1.75
N ASP A 447 -7.15 3.87 -2.89
CA ASP A 447 -5.79 3.98 -3.39
C ASP A 447 -5.82 4.23 -4.90
N ARG A 448 -5.62 5.50 -5.24
CA ARG A 448 -5.64 5.99 -6.62
C ARG A 448 -4.57 5.31 -7.49
N THR A 449 -3.48 4.82 -6.88
CA THR A 449 -2.44 4.09 -7.60
C THR A 449 -2.89 2.66 -7.96
N LEU A 450 -3.62 1.98 -7.07
CA LEU A 450 -4.25 0.68 -7.37
C LEU A 450 -5.26 0.83 -8.50
N LYS A 451 -6.15 1.83 -8.41
CA LYS A 451 -7.13 2.14 -9.46
C LYS A 451 -6.43 2.29 -10.80
N LYS A 452 -5.32 3.05 -10.86
CA LYS A 452 -4.55 3.24 -12.09
C LYS A 452 -3.89 1.96 -12.62
N VAL A 453 -3.32 1.12 -11.74
CA VAL A 453 -2.75 -0.17 -12.14
C VAL A 453 -3.82 -1.09 -12.71
N LEU A 454 -4.98 -1.19 -12.05
CA LEU A 454 -6.11 -2.00 -12.52
C LEU A 454 -6.61 -1.49 -13.87
N MET A 455 -6.75 -0.19 -13.99
CA MET A 455 -7.21 0.47 -15.20
C MET A 455 -6.26 0.25 -16.38
N LYS A 456 -4.96 0.47 -16.19
CA LYS A 456 -3.96 0.35 -17.25
C LYS A 456 -3.73 -1.09 -17.71
N ASN A 457 -3.59 -2.02 -16.76
CA ASN A 457 -3.18 -3.40 -17.06
C ASN A 457 -4.36 -4.32 -17.35
N TYR A 458 -5.58 -3.91 -17.01
CA TYR A 458 -6.80 -4.67 -17.30
C TYR A 458 -7.80 -3.85 -18.14
N GLY A 459 -7.31 -2.84 -18.86
CA GLY A 459 -8.11 -1.97 -19.72
C GLY A 459 -8.78 -2.69 -20.89
N GLU A 460 -8.30 -3.89 -21.27
CA GLU A 460 -8.99 -4.77 -22.22
C GLU A 460 -10.37 -5.20 -21.73
N ILE A 461 -10.61 -5.23 -20.41
CA ILE A 461 -11.94 -5.45 -19.84
C ILE A 461 -12.90 -4.31 -20.23
N LEU A 462 -12.36 -3.13 -20.60
CA LEU A 462 -13.08 -1.88 -20.85
C LEU A 462 -13.09 -1.46 -22.33
N ASN A 463 -12.41 -2.20 -23.21
CA ASN A 463 -12.41 -2.02 -24.66
C ASN A 463 -12.16 -0.59 -25.19
N LEU A 464 -11.48 0.32 -24.49
CA LEU A 464 -11.18 1.68 -24.98
C LEU A 464 -9.83 1.78 -25.73
N PRO A 465 -9.65 2.75 -26.65
CA PRO A 465 -8.34 3.04 -27.23
C PRO A 465 -7.44 3.68 -26.16
N ALA A 466 -6.17 3.26 -26.09
CA ALA A 466 -5.23 3.67 -25.04
C ALA A 466 -5.14 5.20 -24.84
N GLY A 467 -5.20 5.99 -25.92
CA GLY A 467 -5.09 7.46 -25.84
C GLY A 467 -6.27 8.17 -25.16
N GLU A 468 -7.49 7.70 -25.37
CA GLU A 468 -8.69 8.24 -24.70
C GLU A 468 -8.73 7.85 -23.23
N PHE A 469 -8.19 6.67 -22.93
CA PHE A 469 -8.08 6.15 -21.58
C PHE A 469 -7.16 7.00 -20.69
N ASP A 470 -5.98 7.35 -21.20
CA ASP A 470 -5.02 8.20 -20.50
C ASP A 470 -5.58 9.62 -20.25
N ALA A 471 -6.32 10.16 -21.22
CA ALA A 471 -6.96 11.47 -21.09
C ALA A 471 -8.07 11.46 -20.03
N TYR A 472 -8.92 10.43 -20.03
CA TYR A 472 -9.98 10.26 -19.03
C TYR A 472 -9.39 10.24 -17.61
N PHE A 473 -8.30 9.49 -17.40
CA PHE A 473 -7.70 9.34 -16.08
C PHE A 473 -7.03 10.63 -15.57
N ARG A 474 -6.28 11.33 -16.42
CA ARG A 474 -5.70 12.64 -16.04
C ARG A 474 -6.80 13.61 -15.61
N ASN A 475 -7.91 13.63 -16.35
CA ASN A 475 -9.04 14.49 -16.03
C ASN A 475 -9.74 14.07 -14.74
N ASP A 476 -9.94 12.77 -14.47
CA ASP A 476 -10.57 12.26 -13.25
C ASP A 476 -9.75 12.62 -11.98
N ASN A 477 -8.44 12.38 -12.01
CA ASN A 477 -7.54 12.76 -10.90
C ASN A 477 -7.55 14.27 -10.65
N MET A 478 -7.43 15.07 -11.70
CA MET A 478 -7.41 16.52 -11.59
C MET A 478 -8.76 17.06 -11.11
N LEU A 479 -9.87 16.52 -11.60
CA LEU A 479 -11.22 16.90 -11.20
C LEU A 479 -11.45 16.64 -9.71
N ASP A 480 -11.05 15.48 -9.22
CA ASP A 480 -11.12 15.13 -7.80
C ASP A 480 -10.23 16.02 -6.93
N TYR A 481 -8.98 16.23 -7.34
CA TYR A 481 -8.06 17.14 -6.68
C TYR A 481 -8.66 18.55 -6.56
N LEU A 482 -9.21 19.07 -7.66
CA LEU A 482 -9.83 20.39 -7.68
C LEU A 482 -11.09 20.45 -6.82
N LYS A 483 -11.94 19.41 -6.79
CA LYS A 483 -13.10 19.35 -5.89
C LYS A 483 -12.68 19.40 -4.42
N GLU A 484 -11.68 18.60 -4.05
CA GLU A 484 -11.16 18.56 -2.68
C GLU A 484 -10.55 19.90 -2.29
N ARG A 485 -9.72 20.48 -3.17
CA ARG A 485 -9.10 21.78 -2.95
C ARG A 485 -10.13 22.92 -2.89
N VAL A 486 -11.17 22.91 -3.72
CA VAL A 486 -12.29 23.86 -3.62
C VAL A 486 -13.00 23.73 -2.28
N ARG A 487 -13.29 22.50 -1.81
CA ARG A 487 -13.92 22.25 -0.50
C ARG A 487 -13.08 22.79 0.66
N LEU A 488 -11.75 22.63 0.60
CA LEU A 488 -10.83 23.15 1.61
C LEU A 488 -10.69 24.69 1.54
N LEU A 489 -10.76 25.26 0.33
CA LEU A 489 -10.66 26.69 0.07
C LEU A 489 -11.98 27.46 0.20
N GLU A 490 -13.06 26.85 0.69
CA GLU A 490 -14.33 27.57 0.97
C GLU A 490 -14.18 28.71 2.00
N LEU A 491 -12.97 28.92 2.53
CA LEU A 491 -12.57 30.03 3.39
C LEU A 491 -11.85 31.20 2.65
N GLY A 492 -11.50 31.08 1.35
CA GLY A 492 -10.78 32.10 0.56
C GLY A 492 -11.44 32.45 -0.80
N ARG A 493 -12.02 33.65 -0.94
CA ARG A 493 -12.96 34.02 -2.04
C ARG A 493 -12.38 34.20 -3.46
N ALA A 494 -11.07 34.41 -3.62
CA ALA A 494 -10.48 34.73 -4.94
C ALA A 494 -9.96 33.48 -5.65
N GLU A 495 -9.09 32.71 -4.98
CA GLU A 495 -8.53 31.46 -5.50
C GLU A 495 -9.61 30.40 -5.75
N ALA A 496 -10.61 30.30 -4.86
CA ALA A 496 -11.74 29.40 -5.04
C ALA A 496 -12.54 29.67 -6.33
N ARG A 497 -12.62 30.93 -6.79
CA ARG A 497 -13.34 31.28 -8.03
C ARG A 497 -12.58 30.84 -9.29
N GLU A 498 -11.25 30.94 -9.29
CA GLU A 498 -10.46 30.44 -10.43
C GLU A 498 -10.45 28.91 -10.50
N LEU A 499 -10.30 28.24 -9.36
CA LEU A 499 -10.33 26.77 -9.31
C LEU A 499 -11.70 26.23 -9.74
N LYS A 500 -12.79 26.89 -9.36
CA LYS A 500 -14.14 26.52 -9.80
C LYS A 500 -14.32 26.61 -11.32
N LYS A 501 -13.77 27.66 -11.97
CA LYS A 501 -13.78 27.75 -13.45
C LYS A 501 -13.00 26.62 -14.11
N LYS A 502 -11.82 26.26 -13.56
CA LYS A 502 -11.03 25.11 -14.06
C LYS A 502 -11.80 23.80 -13.88
N LEU A 503 -12.45 23.63 -12.73
CA LEU A 503 -13.29 22.46 -12.42
C LEU A 503 -14.44 22.31 -13.42
N ASP A 504 -15.20 23.38 -13.68
CA ASP A 504 -16.34 23.34 -14.60
C ASP A 504 -15.92 22.93 -16.01
N LYS A 505 -14.78 23.46 -16.50
CA LYS A 505 -14.22 23.09 -17.81
C LYS A 505 -13.82 21.61 -17.87
N LEU A 506 -13.05 21.14 -16.88
CA LEU A 506 -12.60 19.75 -16.80
C LEU A 506 -13.78 18.79 -16.63
N GLN A 507 -14.83 19.19 -15.91
CA GLN A 507 -16.04 18.39 -15.76
C GLN A 507 -16.76 18.21 -17.10
N GLY A 508 -16.80 19.25 -17.93
CA GLY A 508 -17.31 19.16 -19.31
C GLY A 508 -16.52 18.16 -20.15
N GLU A 509 -15.19 18.26 -20.15
CA GLU A 509 -14.29 17.35 -20.88
C GLU A 509 -14.42 15.90 -20.39
N HIS A 510 -14.43 15.70 -19.06
CA HIS A 510 -14.61 14.39 -18.44
C HIS A 510 -15.98 13.78 -18.77
N ASN A 511 -17.06 14.57 -18.75
CA ASN A 511 -18.39 14.09 -19.09
C ASN A 511 -18.50 13.67 -20.57
N ASN A 512 -17.82 14.37 -21.48
CA ASN A 512 -17.76 13.96 -22.88
C ASN A 512 -17.05 12.61 -23.05
N LEU A 513 -15.88 12.43 -22.42
CA LEU A 513 -15.15 11.14 -22.43
C LEU A 513 -15.96 10.02 -21.77
N LYS A 514 -16.66 10.32 -20.66
CA LYS A 514 -17.57 9.39 -20.00
C LYS A 514 -18.78 9.03 -20.88
N GLY A 515 -19.26 9.96 -21.69
CA GLY A 515 -20.28 9.73 -22.71
C GLY A 515 -19.84 8.68 -23.72
N HIS A 516 -18.67 8.86 -24.32
CA HIS A 516 -18.06 7.89 -25.23
C HIS A 516 -17.82 6.52 -24.58
N TYR A 517 -17.44 6.50 -23.29
CA TYR A 517 -17.32 5.28 -22.49
C TYR A 517 -18.64 4.49 -22.38
N TYR A 518 -19.75 5.16 -22.08
CA TYR A 518 -21.05 4.49 -21.97
C TYR A 518 -21.61 4.04 -23.31
N GLU A 519 -21.37 4.82 -24.37
CA GLU A 519 -21.77 4.49 -25.72
C GLU A 519 -21.12 3.17 -26.16
N ARG A 520 -19.83 2.98 -25.91
CA ARG A 520 -19.11 1.76 -26.31
C ARG A 520 -19.51 0.49 -25.54
N GLU A 521 -19.74 0.58 -24.23
CA GLU A 521 -20.26 -0.52 -23.41
C GLU A 521 -21.68 -0.96 -23.85
N MET A 522 -22.52 0.02 -24.19
CA MET A 522 -23.84 -0.23 -24.76
C MET A 522 -23.74 -0.92 -26.13
N LEU A 523 -22.88 -0.41 -27.03
CA LEU A 523 -22.68 -0.97 -28.36
C LEU A 523 -22.18 -2.43 -28.30
N LEU A 524 -21.28 -2.77 -27.38
CA LEU A 524 -20.80 -4.15 -27.20
C LEU A 524 -21.88 -5.09 -26.66
N THR A 525 -22.71 -4.63 -25.73
CA THR A 525 -23.86 -5.39 -25.21
C THR A 525 -24.90 -5.62 -26.31
N LEU A 526 -25.09 -4.62 -27.18
CA LEU A 526 -25.97 -4.67 -28.33
C LEU A 526 -25.45 -5.62 -29.41
N ILE A 527 -24.16 -5.61 -29.72
CA ILE A 527 -23.53 -6.59 -30.62
C ILE A 527 -23.81 -8.02 -30.13
N ARG A 528 -23.62 -8.29 -28.83
CA ARG A 528 -23.97 -9.60 -28.24
C ARG A 528 -25.46 -9.92 -28.39
N CYS A 529 -26.34 -8.95 -28.14
CA CYS A 529 -27.78 -9.14 -28.33
C CYS A 529 -28.19 -9.42 -29.78
N ILE A 530 -27.52 -8.79 -30.76
CA ILE A 530 -27.74 -9.03 -32.19
C ILE A 530 -27.25 -10.44 -32.55
N ILE A 531 -26.08 -10.82 -32.03
CA ILE A 531 -25.48 -12.14 -32.22
C ILE A 531 -26.31 -13.26 -31.60
N ASP A 532 -26.91 -13.06 -30.43
CA ASP A 532 -27.77 -14.04 -29.75
C ASP A 532 -29.18 -14.20 -30.41
N ASP A 533 -29.34 -13.74 -31.65
CA ASP A 533 -30.55 -13.75 -32.49
C ASP A 533 -31.81 -13.17 -31.84
N LYS A 534 -31.66 -12.19 -30.94
CA LYS A 534 -32.81 -11.50 -30.35
C LYS A 534 -33.38 -10.48 -31.34
N GLY A 535 -34.15 -10.95 -32.32
CA GLY A 535 -34.84 -10.13 -33.31
C GLY A 535 -34.78 -10.65 -34.75
N GLY A 536 -34.21 -11.85 -34.99
CA GLY A 536 -34.11 -12.45 -36.32
C GLY A 536 -33.03 -11.86 -37.23
N LEU A 537 -32.27 -10.87 -36.74
CA LEU A 537 -31.24 -10.15 -37.51
C LEU A 537 -30.13 -11.06 -38.04
N VAL A 538 -29.77 -12.10 -37.30
CA VAL A 538 -28.74 -13.07 -37.68
C VAL A 538 -29.32 -14.43 -38.05
N SER A 539 -30.65 -14.54 -38.14
CA SER A 539 -31.34 -15.78 -38.47
C SER A 539 -30.84 -16.34 -39.80
N GLY A 540 -30.41 -17.60 -39.80
CA GLY A 540 -29.82 -18.28 -40.96
C GLY A 540 -28.32 -18.01 -41.19
N ILE A 541 -27.65 -17.20 -40.35
CA ILE A 541 -26.21 -16.92 -40.44
C ILE A 541 -25.52 -17.52 -39.21
N HIS A 542 -24.39 -18.21 -39.42
CA HIS A 542 -23.63 -18.76 -38.30
C HIS A 542 -23.03 -17.62 -37.48
N VAL A 543 -23.29 -17.59 -36.18
CA VAL A 543 -22.87 -16.52 -35.25
C VAL A 543 -21.36 -16.25 -35.28
N THR A 544 -20.55 -17.30 -35.45
CA THR A 544 -19.08 -17.16 -35.53
C THR A 544 -18.58 -16.56 -36.85
N ALA A 545 -19.47 -16.29 -37.81
CA ALA A 545 -19.11 -15.73 -39.11
C ALA A 545 -18.97 -14.19 -39.07
N PHE A 546 -19.35 -13.52 -37.98
CA PHE A 546 -19.39 -12.06 -37.90
C PHE A 546 -18.08 -11.45 -37.41
N THR A 547 -17.58 -10.46 -38.16
CA THR A 547 -16.51 -9.55 -37.70
C THR A 547 -17.13 -8.18 -37.39
N PRO A 548 -17.12 -7.72 -36.12
CA PRO A 548 -17.67 -6.42 -35.75
C PRO A 548 -16.73 -5.28 -36.10
N LYS A 549 -17.29 -4.22 -36.69
CA LYS A 549 -16.67 -2.91 -36.88
C LYS A 549 -17.57 -1.86 -36.22
N LEU A 550 -17.02 -1.11 -35.28
CA LEU A 550 -17.71 0.00 -34.61
C LEU A 550 -17.38 1.31 -35.29
N ASN A 551 -18.31 2.26 -35.27
CA ASN A 551 -18.09 3.66 -35.69
C ASN A 551 -17.53 3.73 -37.13
N CYS A 552 -18.25 3.10 -38.07
CA CYS A 552 -17.81 3.04 -39.46
C CYS A 552 -18.17 4.33 -40.19
N HIS A 553 -17.15 5.07 -40.59
CA HIS A 553 -17.30 6.34 -41.30
C HIS A 553 -17.37 6.15 -42.81
N LEU A 554 -18.35 6.79 -43.45
CA LEU A 554 -18.41 6.97 -44.89
C LEU A 554 -17.44 8.09 -45.34
N GLU A 555 -17.05 8.10 -46.62
CA GLU A 555 -16.22 9.16 -47.20
C GLU A 555 -16.85 10.56 -47.10
N THR A 556 -18.17 10.62 -46.93
CA THR A 556 -18.95 11.85 -46.71
C THR A 556 -18.83 12.39 -45.27
N GLY A 557 -18.17 11.67 -44.37
CA GLY A 557 -18.03 12.01 -42.95
C GLY A 557 -19.17 11.52 -42.06
N GLU A 558 -20.19 10.88 -42.64
CA GLU A 558 -21.30 10.28 -41.89
C GLU A 558 -20.88 8.96 -41.22
N GLU A 559 -21.47 8.62 -40.07
CA GLU A 559 -21.09 7.46 -39.25
C GLU A 559 -22.23 6.44 -39.15
N ILE A 560 -21.87 5.15 -39.09
CA ILE A 560 -22.75 4.04 -38.68
C ILE A 560 -22.15 3.36 -37.45
N ASP A 561 -22.94 3.29 -36.38
CA ASP A 561 -22.47 2.86 -35.06
C ASP A 561 -21.95 1.42 -35.03
N ILE A 562 -22.64 0.48 -35.72
CA ILE A 562 -22.28 -0.93 -35.76
C ILE A 562 -22.38 -1.47 -37.19
N VAL A 563 -21.33 -2.16 -37.64
CA VAL A 563 -21.32 -2.99 -38.85
C VAL A 563 -20.80 -4.38 -38.50
N LEU A 564 -21.66 -5.40 -38.60
CA LEU A 564 -21.30 -6.80 -38.45
C LEU A 564 -21.22 -7.45 -39.82
N GLU A 565 -20.01 -7.80 -40.24
CA GLU A 565 -19.79 -8.42 -41.54
C GLU A 565 -19.75 -9.95 -41.40
N GLY A 566 -20.72 -10.65 -41.98
CA GLY A 566 -20.77 -12.10 -42.11
C GLY A 566 -20.31 -12.59 -43.48
N GLU A 567 -20.30 -13.91 -43.68
CA GLU A 567 -19.98 -14.52 -44.99
C GLU A 567 -21.03 -14.19 -46.06
N GLN A 568 -22.32 -14.26 -45.70
CA GLN A 568 -23.45 -14.13 -46.63
C GLN A 568 -24.23 -12.81 -46.46
N ALA A 569 -24.04 -12.10 -45.36
CA ALA A 569 -24.78 -10.88 -45.05
C ALA A 569 -23.93 -9.87 -44.29
N VAL A 570 -24.35 -8.60 -44.31
CA VAL A 570 -23.84 -7.52 -43.47
C VAL A 570 -25.00 -6.95 -42.66
N VAL A 571 -24.85 -6.92 -41.34
CA VAL A 571 -25.81 -6.29 -40.44
C VAL A 571 -25.28 -4.90 -40.08
N MET A 572 -26.04 -3.85 -40.36
CA MET A 572 -25.71 -2.49 -39.96
C MET A 572 -26.71 -2.01 -38.93
N ALA A 573 -26.24 -1.34 -37.88
CA ALA A 573 -27.12 -0.84 -36.86
C ALA A 573 -26.74 0.54 -36.32
N GLU A 574 -27.76 1.29 -35.94
CA GLU A 574 -27.68 2.59 -35.28
C GLU A 574 -28.31 2.51 -33.89
N CYS A 575 -27.71 3.21 -32.93
CA CYS A 575 -28.07 3.19 -31.54
C CYS A 575 -28.40 4.60 -31.04
N LYS A 576 -29.42 4.71 -30.18
CA LYS A 576 -29.80 5.97 -29.54
C LYS A 576 -29.89 5.80 -28.02
N ASN A 577 -29.33 6.77 -27.31
CA ASN A 577 -29.25 6.78 -25.84
C ASN A 577 -29.98 8.02 -25.26
N TYR A 578 -31.21 8.26 -25.71
CA TYR A 578 -32.06 9.30 -25.14
C TYR A 578 -32.75 8.78 -23.89
N SER A 579 -32.78 9.58 -22.82
CA SER A 579 -33.57 9.27 -21.62
C SER A 579 -35.06 9.16 -21.95
N THR A 580 -35.84 8.53 -21.07
CA THR A 580 -37.30 8.36 -21.23
C THR A 580 -38.05 9.67 -21.49
N GLU A 581 -37.54 10.80 -20.98
CA GLU A 581 -38.10 12.14 -21.16
C GLU A 581 -37.82 12.76 -22.54
N ASN A 582 -36.94 12.15 -23.34
CA ASN A 582 -36.45 12.67 -24.62
C ASN A 582 -36.66 11.69 -25.78
N LEU A 583 -37.56 10.70 -25.64
CA LEU A 583 -37.82 9.71 -26.69
C LEU A 583 -38.43 10.32 -27.95
N ASP A 584 -39.10 11.46 -27.82
CA ASP A 584 -39.67 12.26 -28.90
C ASP A 584 -38.60 12.76 -29.90
N LYS A 585 -37.33 12.84 -29.47
CA LYS A 585 -36.20 13.21 -30.32
C LYS A 585 -35.82 12.13 -31.31
N ILE A 586 -36.23 10.87 -31.10
CA ILE A 586 -36.07 9.81 -32.09
C ILE A 586 -37.16 9.97 -33.14
N THR A 587 -36.79 10.43 -34.34
CA THR A 587 -37.74 10.74 -35.41
C THR A 587 -37.69 9.70 -36.54
N THR A 588 -38.76 9.61 -37.33
CA THR A 588 -38.77 8.77 -38.54
C THR A 588 -37.70 9.20 -39.54
N LYS A 589 -37.41 10.51 -39.62
CA LYS A 589 -36.33 11.06 -40.44
C LYS A 589 -34.97 10.47 -40.06
N MET A 590 -34.68 10.29 -38.78
CA MET A 590 -33.43 9.67 -38.34
C MET A 590 -33.31 8.20 -38.80
N ALA A 591 -34.41 7.47 -38.87
CA ALA A 591 -34.42 6.11 -39.39
C ALA A 591 -34.21 6.07 -40.91
N ASP A 592 -34.76 7.03 -41.65
CA ASP A 592 -34.53 7.18 -43.09
C ASP A 592 -33.07 7.55 -43.38
N ASP A 593 -32.55 8.56 -42.69
CA ASP A 593 -31.16 9.00 -42.80
C ASP A 593 -30.21 7.82 -42.51
N PHE A 594 -30.51 7.01 -41.49
CA PHE A 594 -29.77 5.78 -41.21
C PHE A 594 -29.86 4.75 -42.34
N ALA A 595 -31.05 4.42 -42.83
CA ALA A 595 -31.23 3.44 -43.89
C ALA A 595 -30.48 3.87 -45.18
N ASP A 596 -30.47 5.16 -45.49
CA ASP A 596 -29.78 5.71 -46.64
C ASP A 596 -28.26 5.74 -46.46
N LYS A 597 -27.75 6.03 -45.26
CA LYS A 597 -26.33 5.83 -44.91
C LYS A 597 -25.93 4.36 -45.09
N ALA A 598 -26.73 3.42 -44.58
CA ALA A 598 -26.44 2.00 -44.62
C ALA A 598 -26.43 1.45 -46.05
N ARG A 599 -27.38 1.86 -46.90
CA ARG A 599 -27.41 1.49 -48.33
C ARG A 599 -26.18 2.01 -49.09
N ARG A 600 -25.73 3.22 -48.78
CA ARG A 600 -24.50 3.77 -49.38
C ARG A 600 -23.27 2.99 -48.92
N LEU A 601 -23.15 2.67 -47.64
CA LEU A 601 -22.03 1.86 -47.16
C LEU A 601 -22.08 0.42 -47.68
N HIS A 602 -23.26 -0.12 -47.96
CA HIS A 602 -23.45 -1.46 -48.47
C HIS A 602 -22.79 -1.71 -49.83
N THR A 603 -22.52 -0.67 -50.64
CA THR A 603 -21.78 -0.82 -51.90
C THR A 603 -20.37 -1.38 -51.70
N CYS A 604 -19.81 -1.25 -50.49
CA CYS A 604 -18.53 -1.82 -50.10
C CYS A 604 -18.59 -3.34 -49.78
N PHE A 605 -19.79 -3.93 -49.77
CA PHE A 605 -20.03 -5.35 -49.45
C PHE A 605 -20.79 -6.04 -50.60
N PRO A 606 -20.19 -6.15 -51.81
CA PRO A 606 -20.86 -6.73 -52.96
C PRO A 606 -21.21 -8.20 -52.69
N ASN A 607 -22.39 -8.62 -53.14
CA ASN A 607 -22.92 -9.99 -53.02
C ASN A 607 -23.29 -10.45 -51.59
N LYS A 608 -23.41 -9.53 -50.62
CA LYS A 608 -23.93 -9.82 -49.27
C LYS A 608 -25.34 -9.28 -49.09
N GLU A 609 -26.17 -9.96 -48.32
CA GLU A 609 -27.50 -9.45 -47.93
C GLU A 609 -27.33 -8.30 -46.90
N LEU A 610 -28.01 -7.15 -47.08
CA LEU A 610 -28.02 -6.07 -46.08
C LEU A 610 -29.18 -6.25 -45.09
N ARG A 611 -28.87 -6.28 -43.80
CA ARG A 611 -29.86 -6.29 -42.71
C ARG A 611 -29.68 -5.08 -41.81
N LEU A 612 -30.78 -4.43 -41.43
CA LEU A 612 -30.75 -3.16 -40.71
C LEU A 612 -31.32 -3.31 -39.29
N GLY A 613 -30.61 -2.77 -38.31
CA GLY A 613 -31.02 -2.67 -36.91
C GLY A 613 -31.09 -1.23 -36.42
N PHE A 614 -32.07 -0.90 -35.60
CA PHE A 614 -32.20 0.42 -34.98
C PHE A 614 -32.56 0.26 -33.50
N PHE A 615 -31.67 0.69 -32.61
CA PHE A 615 -31.72 0.35 -31.19
C PHE A 615 -31.85 1.57 -30.31
N SER A 616 -32.62 1.47 -29.22
CA SER A 616 -32.78 2.55 -28.25
C SER A 616 -32.86 2.02 -26.83
N ARG A 617 -31.95 2.48 -25.96
CA ARG A 617 -31.83 2.01 -24.57
C ARG A 617 -33.13 2.11 -23.76
N HIS A 618 -33.91 3.15 -24.02
CA HIS A 618 -35.14 3.45 -23.29
C HIS A 618 -36.40 3.23 -24.15
N GLY A 619 -36.23 2.61 -25.32
CA GLY A 619 -37.29 2.28 -26.26
C GLY A 619 -37.64 3.40 -27.23
N PHE A 620 -38.80 3.27 -27.87
CA PHE A 620 -39.25 4.16 -28.94
C PHE A 620 -40.66 4.64 -28.66
N GLU A 621 -41.03 5.79 -29.24
CA GLU A 621 -42.44 6.11 -29.34
C GLU A 621 -43.14 5.14 -30.31
N LYS A 622 -44.37 4.75 -30.00
CA LYS A 622 -45.17 3.80 -30.78
C LYS A 622 -45.27 4.14 -32.28
N LYS A 623 -45.27 5.44 -32.62
CA LYS A 623 -45.29 5.92 -34.01
C LYS A 623 -44.02 5.55 -34.79
N VAL A 624 -42.87 5.55 -34.11
CA VAL A 624 -41.56 5.22 -34.67
C VAL A 624 -41.41 3.71 -34.79
N GLU A 625 -41.89 2.93 -33.82
CA GLU A 625 -41.91 1.46 -33.90
C GLU A 625 -42.66 0.96 -35.13
N GLN A 626 -43.89 1.48 -35.35
CA GLN A 626 -44.69 1.14 -36.53
C GLN A 626 -43.98 1.51 -37.84
N TYR A 627 -43.24 2.62 -37.84
CA TYR A 627 -42.47 3.06 -38.99
C TYR A 627 -41.26 2.14 -39.26
N LEU A 628 -40.49 1.80 -38.24
CA LEU A 628 -39.35 0.88 -38.35
C LEU A 628 -39.79 -0.50 -38.87
N THR A 629 -40.93 -1.04 -38.38
CA THR A 629 -41.52 -2.27 -38.92
C THR A 629 -41.85 -2.14 -40.41
N LYS A 630 -42.47 -1.02 -40.82
CA LYS A 630 -42.84 -0.78 -42.22
C LYS A 630 -41.61 -0.71 -43.14
N CYS A 631 -40.50 -0.18 -42.64
CA CYS A 631 -39.23 -0.07 -43.38
C CYS A 631 -38.39 -1.37 -43.35
N GLY A 632 -38.86 -2.43 -42.69
CA GLY A 632 -38.11 -3.68 -42.55
C GLY A 632 -36.86 -3.56 -41.68
N ILE A 633 -36.82 -2.56 -40.78
CA ILE A 633 -35.71 -2.32 -39.86
C ILE A 633 -36.05 -3.01 -38.55
N ALA A 634 -35.21 -3.94 -38.11
CA ALA A 634 -35.39 -4.58 -36.81
C ALA A 634 -35.07 -3.59 -35.69
N PHE A 635 -35.85 -3.60 -34.61
CA PHE A 635 -35.65 -2.66 -33.51
C PHE A 635 -35.83 -3.34 -32.15
N LYS A 636 -35.15 -2.79 -31.13
CA LYS A 636 -35.17 -3.34 -29.77
C LYS A 636 -34.84 -2.28 -28.71
N ILE A 637 -35.34 -2.54 -27.50
CA ILE A 637 -35.07 -1.83 -26.24
C ILE A 637 -33.78 -2.37 -25.60
#